data_AF-A0A6C0QA08-F1
#
_entry.id   AF-A0A6C0QA08-F1
#
_cell.length_a   1.000
_cell.length_b   1.000
_cell.length_c   1.000
_cell.angle_alpha   90.00
_cell.angle_beta   90.00
_cell.angle_gamma   90.00
#
_symmetry.space_group_name_H-M   'P 1'
#
loop_
_entity.id
_entity.type
_entity.pdbx_description
1 polymer ?
#
loop_
_entity_poly.entity_id
_entity_poly.type
_entity_poly.pdbx_seq_one_letter_code
_entity_poly.pdbx_strand_id
1 'polypeptide(L)'
;MSAPYASRSVERIMKRTDDRFLPVLLLGVQAAVRPGYALTRGAAPDAADLLAVALAGGLVAAALAARRTRPVPVLTLVAVVCAIGAGPLPTGAVAVLGTAGVALALFTVATERDTTTALLCVATLTVWQLTYGISLHGLSGGQGLDLVLTALLYATATGTGLFARRRRAERSAAERRLERAESERHRLPAAEQRRMERELHDVSAHHLTAVVVTVEAALGLRERRPELAGEAVEFAAGTGREVTRALSAVRAPAPSPGDLPAQERLRALVAGFQALGLPVTCETEALPDGSVGDAAYGIVREALTNVIRHAPGAPTTVRCVYGDTHTDVVVRNAPPKVPGTGTATGSGAARSDGPVKGLGGGRGQNSLRGRAREAGGTLTSGPTPDGGWEVRAVLPGRNRTVHAAAVPREYRIAQFVTAAGLCFRRPHDHRTPGDHRHDRHRTVPPRRTHPAPRAQQRLRPCLPRGDRPAVRLGRRGQRGRQPRRVLRRSGAGDRHPARQPALDRAARPLVHDPAPDLPGRPGQRHRHRLVRPRPDPAAPRLGPSALGLGAMGMSGAYGEADRAESVATVHAALDAGVTLIDTGDFYAMGHNELLLAEALRGRDRDSYQLSVKFGMLRGPGPDFGGHDCRPEAVKNFLAYSLTRLGTDHIDIYRPARLDPAVPIEETVGAIKEMIDAGYVRHLGLSEVDAATIRRAHAVQPVADLQIEYPLISRAIEAEVLPTLRELGIGLTAYGVLSRGLISGHWTAGHTAGPGDMRAVSPRFAAGNVEHNLSFVETLRRIAGAKGCTVAQLAIAWVAAQGDHIVPLVGARTRERLAEALPATALTLTEADLAEIEKAVPAGTARGDRYPSAFMSGLGVGN
;
A
#
# COMPACT_ATOMS: atom_id res chain seq x y z
N MET A 1 -21.71 15.18 37.12
CA MET A 1 -21.81 16.63 36.84
C MET A 1 -20.59 17.06 36.01
N SER A 2 -20.51 18.34 35.62
CA SER A 2 -19.36 18.97 34.95
C SER A 2 -19.13 18.66 33.46
N ALA A 3 -19.74 19.47 32.60
CA ALA A 3 -19.04 20.07 31.45
C ALA A 3 -18.56 21.49 31.88
N PRO A 4 -17.62 22.17 31.17
CA PRO A 4 -17.89 22.73 29.84
C PRO A 4 -17.01 22.13 28.72
N TYR A 5 -17.28 22.24 27.41
CA TYR A 5 -17.94 23.28 26.60
C TYR A 5 -17.16 24.60 26.45
N ALA A 6 -16.04 24.57 25.71
CA ALA A 6 -15.29 25.78 25.32
C ALA A 6 -14.89 25.83 23.82
N SER A 7 -14.16 24.82 23.31
CA SER A 7 -13.56 24.86 21.96
C SER A 7 -14.55 24.92 20.79
N ARG A 8 -15.76 24.37 20.94
CA ARG A 8 -16.79 24.33 19.88
C ARG A 8 -17.47 25.68 19.59
N SER A 9 -17.20 26.73 20.37
CA SER A 9 -17.84 28.04 20.21
C SER A 9 -17.24 28.87 19.06
N VAL A 10 -15.91 28.91 18.95
CA VAL A 10 -15.20 29.74 17.95
C VAL A 10 -15.50 29.27 16.52
N GLU A 11 -15.45 27.96 16.28
CA GLU A 11 -15.70 27.36 14.96
C GLU A 11 -17.15 27.58 14.47
N ARG A 12 -18.11 27.71 15.41
CA ARG A 12 -19.52 27.96 15.11
C ARG A 12 -19.79 29.42 14.73
N ILE A 13 -18.99 30.37 15.25
CA ILE A 13 -19.11 31.81 14.95
C ILE A 13 -18.61 32.11 13.53
N MET A 14 -17.49 31.54 13.10
CA MET A 14 -16.93 31.80 11.76
C MET A 14 -17.67 31.11 10.59
N LYS A 15 -18.61 30.20 10.86
CA LYS A 15 -19.39 29.48 9.83
C LYS A 15 -20.70 30.18 9.40
N ARG A 16 -20.97 31.40 9.87
CA ARG A 16 -22.03 32.28 9.34
C ARG A 16 -21.55 33.71 9.06
N THR A 17 -20.93 33.91 7.89
CA THR A 17 -21.28 35.10 7.12
C THR A 17 -22.70 34.88 6.59
N ASP A 18 -23.69 35.65 7.03
CA ASP A 18 -25.09 35.33 6.75
C ASP A 18 -25.42 35.67 5.28
N ASP A 19 -25.40 34.65 4.42
CA ASP A 19 -25.40 34.76 2.94
C ASP A 19 -26.70 35.33 2.33
N ARG A 20 -27.61 35.75 3.22
CA ARG A 20 -28.85 36.50 3.01
C ARG A 20 -28.61 37.99 2.74
N PHE A 21 -27.48 38.56 3.17
CA PHE A 21 -27.16 39.97 2.90
C PHE A 21 -26.97 40.27 1.41
N LEU A 22 -26.43 39.33 0.62
CA LEU A 22 -26.09 39.58 -0.78
C LEU A 22 -27.33 39.79 -1.69
N PRO A 23 -28.43 39.02 -1.59
CA PRO A 23 -29.69 39.33 -2.26
C PRO A 23 -30.32 40.68 -1.82
N VAL A 24 -30.20 41.04 -0.54
CA VAL A 24 -30.72 42.32 -0.01
C VAL A 24 -29.91 43.51 -0.56
N LEU A 25 -28.59 43.36 -0.66
CA LEU A 25 -27.70 44.35 -1.30
C LEU A 25 -28.10 44.57 -2.77
N LEU A 26 -28.32 43.49 -3.53
CA LEU A 26 -28.74 43.58 -4.93
C LEU A 26 -30.10 44.29 -5.09
N LEU A 27 -31.06 44.03 -4.19
CA LEU A 27 -32.35 44.73 -4.18
C LEU A 27 -32.19 46.23 -3.87
N GLY A 28 -31.33 46.60 -2.90
CA GLY A 28 -31.02 47.98 -2.57
C GLY A 28 -30.34 48.75 -3.71
N VAL A 29 -29.38 48.13 -4.41
CA VAL A 29 -28.76 48.72 -5.60
C VAL A 29 -29.78 48.87 -6.73
N GLN A 30 -30.65 47.89 -6.95
CA GLN A 30 -31.69 47.97 -7.98
C GLN A 30 -32.72 49.11 -7.70
N ALA A 31 -33.02 49.38 -6.43
CA ALA A 31 -33.88 50.50 -6.01
C ALA A 31 -33.20 51.87 -6.17
N ALA A 32 -31.88 51.96 -6.02
CA ALA A 32 -31.13 53.19 -6.28
C ALA A 32 -31.04 53.53 -7.78
N VAL A 33 -30.82 52.53 -8.64
CA VAL A 33 -30.44 52.74 -10.06
C VAL A 33 -31.53 53.36 -10.93
N ARG A 34 -32.83 53.07 -10.71
CA ARG A 34 -33.91 53.60 -11.58
C ARG A 34 -34.88 54.57 -10.87
N PRO A 35 -35.54 54.24 -9.74
CA PRO A 35 -36.31 55.22 -8.98
C PRO A 35 -35.47 56.45 -8.61
N GLY A 36 -34.27 56.24 -8.04
CA GLY A 36 -33.35 57.32 -7.70
C GLY A 36 -32.94 58.18 -8.91
N TYR A 37 -32.66 57.55 -10.06
CA TYR A 37 -32.23 58.26 -11.28
C TYR A 37 -33.38 59.01 -12.01
N ALA A 38 -34.63 58.58 -11.86
CA ALA A 38 -35.80 59.35 -12.31
C ALA A 38 -36.02 60.58 -11.42
N LEU A 39 -35.99 60.37 -10.09
CA LEU A 39 -36.17 61.42 -9.09
C LEU A 39 -35.07 62.49 -9.17
N THR A 40 -33.80 62.12 -9.35
CA THR A 40 -32.70 63.11 -9.54
C THR A 40 -32.75 63.85 -10.87
N ARG A 41 -33.58 63.39 -11.83
CA ARG A 41 -33.90 64.13 -13.06
C ARG A 41 -35.26 64.83 -13.02
N GLY A 42 -35.88 64.94 -11.84
CA GLY A 42 -37.14 65.67 -11.64
C GLY A 42 -38.38 64.98 -12.25
N ALA A 43 -38.26 63.74 -12.70
CA ALA A 43 -39.37 62.98 -13.30
C ALA A 43 -40.01 62.08 -12.23
N ALA A 44 -41.32 62.22 -12.02
CA ALA A 44 -42.09 61.31 -11.18
C ALA A 44 -42.29 59.97 -11.92
N PRO A 45 -41.80 58.83 -11.39
CA PRO A 45 -42.09 57.52 -11.96
C PRO A 45 -43.55 57.10 -11.68
N ASP A 46 -44.17 56.40 -12.64
CA ASP A 46 -45.53 55.87 -12.48
C ASP A 46 -45.58 54.80 -11.35
N ALA A 47 -46.66 54.83 -10.57
CA ALA A 47 -46.93 53.90 -9.50
C ALA A 47 -47.07 52.44 -9.98
N ALA A 48 -47.61 52.23 -11.20
CA ALA A 48 -47.70 50.90 -11.80
C ALA A 48 -46.29 50.31 -12.05
N ASP A 49 -45.39 51.14 -12.59
CA ASP A 49 -44.00 50.79 -12.85
C ASP A 49 -43.23 50.51 -11.56
N LEU A 50 -43.38 51.38 -10.54
CA LEU A 50 -42.76 51.17 -9.22
C LEU A 50 -43.20 49.83 -8.59
N LEU A 51 -44.49 49.51 -8.66
CA LEU A 51 -45.04 48.26 -8.14
C LEU A 51 -44.48 47.04 -8.88
N ALA A 52 -44.44 47.08 -10.22
CA ALA A 52 -43.94 45.98 -11.03
C ALA A 52 -42.44 45.72 -10.81
N VAL A 53 -41.62 46.77 -10.65
CA VAL A 53 -40.19 46.65 -10.28
C VAL A 53 -40.02 46.09 -8.86
N ALA A 54 -40.83 46.53 -7.89
CA ALA A 54 -40.79 46.03 -6.52
C ALA A 54 -41.13 44.53 -6.44
N LEU A 55 -42.16 44.09 -7.16
CA LEU A 55 -42.58 42.69 -7.22
C LEU A 55 -41.53 41.79 -7.88
N ALA A 56 -41.01 42.18 -9.06
CA ALA A 56 -39.96 41.43 -9.74
C ALA A 56 -38.67 41.37 -8.91
N GLY A 57 -38.27 42.49 -8.29
CA GLY A 57 -37.10 42.58 -7.42
C GLY A 57 -37.22 41.72 -6.17
N GLY A 58 -38.35 41.78 -5.48
CA GLY A 58 -38.63 40.95 -4.31
C GLY A 58 -38.61 39.45 -4.63
N LEU A 59 -39.18 39.04 -5.76
CA LEU A 59 -39.20 37.65 -6.21
C LEU A 59 -37.79 37.12 -6.52
N VAL A 60 -36.96 37.91 -7.23
CA VAL A 60 -35.55 37.53 -7.51
C VAL A 60 -34.72 37.48 -6.21
N ALA A 61 -34.88 38.45 -5.31
CA ALA A 61 -34.15 38.45 -4.03
C ALA A 61 -34.53 37.23 -3.15
N ALA A 62 -35.82 36.89 -3.10
CA ALA A 62 -36.31 35.70 -2.40
C ALA A 62 -35.78 34.39 -3.03
N ALA A 63 -35.77 34.29 -4.37
CA ALA A 63 -35.18 33.16 -5.08
C ALA A 63 -33.68 33.02 -4.76
N LEU A 64 -32.92 34.12 -4.83
CA LEU A 64 -31.49 34.13 -4.53
C LEU A 64 -31.18 33.82 -3.06
N ALA A 65 -32.10 34.01 -2.11
CA ALA A 65 -31.94 33.53 -0.74
C ALA A 65 -31.93 31.98 -0.66
N ALA A 66 -32.59 31.28 -1.58
CA ALA A 66 -32.60 29.81 -1.68
C ALA A 66 -31.46 29.23 -2.55
N ARG A 67 -30.58 30.06 -3.12
CA ARG A 67 -29.57 29.64 -4.12
C ARG A 67 -28.70 28.45 -3.72
N ARG A 68 -28.32 28.31 -2.44
CA ARG A 68 -27.50 27.18 -1.97
C ARG A 68 -28.25 25.86 -1.85
N THR A 69 -29.57 25.88 -1.63
CA THR A 69 -30.36 24.64 -1.47
C THR A 69 -30.96 24.15 -2.79
N ARG A 70 -31.34 25.07 -3.69
CA ARG A 70 -31.92 24.76 -5.01
C ARG A 70 -31.24 25.56 -6.14
N PRO A 71 -29.92 25.39 -6.38
CA PRO A 71 -29.15 26.26 -7.27
C PRO A 71 -29.67 26.31 -8.71
N VAL A 72 -29.99 25.16 -9.32
CA VAL A 72 -30.49 25.12 -10.71
C VAL A 72 -31.91 25.70 -10.82
N PRO A 73 -32.92 25.29 -10.01
CA PRO A 73 -34.23 25.95 -10.02
C PRO A 73 -34.19 27.46 -9.75
N VAL A 74 -33.27 27.93 -8.90
CA VAL A 74 -33.09 29.36 -8.63
C VAL A 74 -32.50 30.08 -9.85
N LEU A 75 -31.49 29.50 -10.53
CA LEU A 75 -30.98 30.05 -11.78
C LEU A 75 -32.09 30.16 -12.85
N THR A 76 -32.89 29.11 -13.04
CA THR A 76 -34.03 29.13 -13.97
C THR A 76 -35.04 30.21 -13.60
N LEU A 77 -35.45 30.30 -12.32
CA LEU A 77 -36.44 31.27 -11.87
C LEU A 77 -35.95 32.72 -12.03
N VAL A 78 -34.69 33.01 -11.66
CA VAL A 78 -34.11 34.35 -11.80
C VAL A 78 -33.99 34.74 -13.28
N ALA A 79 -33.54 33.82 -14.14
CA ALA A 79 -33.46 34.05 -15.58
C ALA A 79 -34.86 34.34 -16.19
N VAL A 80 -35.87 33.52 -15.89
CA VAL A 80 -37.24 33.68 -16.39
C VAL A 80 -37.88 34.98 -15.91
N VAL A 81 -37.75 35.34 -14.63
CA VAL A 81 -38.30 36.60 -14.10
C VAL A 81 -37.64 37.82 -14.74
N CYS A 82 -36.32 37.77 -14.99
CA CYS A 82 -35.62 38.87 -15.66
C CYS A 82 -35.99 38.96 -17.16
N ALA A 83 -36.23 37.84 -17.84
CA ALA A 83 -36.73 37.85 -19.22
C ALA A 83 -38.16 38.40 -19.35
N ILE A 84 -39.07 37.99 -18.45
CA ILE A 84 -40.44 38.53 -18.40
C ILE A 84 -40.40 40.04 -18.09
N GLY A 85 -39.51 40.47 -17.19
CA GLY A 85 -39.29 41.88 -16.88
C GLY A 85 -38.71 42.70 -18.03
N ALA A 86 -37.88 42.10 -18.91
CA ALA A 86 -37.18 42.81 -19.98
C ALA A 86 -38.10 43.37 -21.09
N GLY A 87 -39.38 42.97 -21.13
CA GLY A 87 -40.38 43.55 -22.04
C GLY A 87 -41.00 44.85 -21.52
N PRO A 88 -41.80 44.81 -20.44
CA PRO A 88 -42.60 45.95 -19.98
C PRO A 88 -41.87 46.90 -19.01
N LEU A 89 -40.71 46.53 -18.44
CA LEU A 89 -40.00 47.37 -17.46
C LEU A 89 -38.84 48.14 -18.13
N PRO A 90 -38.88 49.48 -18.21
CA PRO A 90 -37.81 50.27 -18.80
C PRO A 90 -36.41 49.97 -18.24
N THR A 91 -35.43 49.96 -19.15
CA THR A 91 -34.24 49.10 -19.20
C THR A 91 -33.41 49.00 -17.90
N GLY A 92 -33.25 50.10 -17.16
CA GLY A 92 -32.48 50.12 -15.91
C GLY A 92 -33.14 49.37 -14.72
N ALA A 93 -34.41 49.01 -14.83
CA ALA A 93 -35.19 48.36 -13.77
C ALA A 93 -34.83 46.88 -13.51
N VAL A 94 -34.31 46.21 -14.53
CA VAL A 94 -34.07 44.76 -14.51
C VAL A 94 -32.57 44.45 -14.66
N ALA A 95 -31.78 45.39 -15.20
CA ALA A 95 -30.37 45.18 -15.50
C ALA A 95 -29.52 44.72 -14.29
N VAL A 96 -29.70 45.26 -13.07
CA VAL A 96 -28.85 44.85 -11.92
C VAL A 96 -29.14 43.40 -11.52
N LEU A 97 -30.41 43.01 -11.54
CA LEU A 97 -30.84 41.65 -11.16
C LEU A 97 -30.64 40.63 -12.29
N GLY A 98 -30.86 41.03 -13.55
CA GLY A 98 -30.61 40.22 -14.74
C GLY A 98 -29.13 39.94 -14.99
N THR A 99 -28.24 40.84 -14.57
CA THR A 99 -26.79 40.66 -14.71
C THR A 99 -26.18 40.01 -13.46
N ALA A 100 -26.13 40.75 -12.34
CA ALA A 100 -25.47 40.30 -11.12
C ALA A 100 -26.25 39.17 -10.40
N GLY A 101 -27.59 39.17 -10.48
CA GLY A 101 -28.41 38.09 -9.92
C GLY A 101 -28.25 36.76 -10.67
N VAL A 102 -28.25 36.79 -12.01
CA VAL A 102 -27.98 35.60 -12.84
C VAL A 102 -26.53 35.13 -12.69
N ALA A 103 -25.56 36.05 -12.67
CA ALA A 103 -24.16 35.70 -12.41
C ALA A 103 -23.97 35.07 -11.02
N LEU A 104 -24.63 35.58 -9.98
CA LEU A 104 -24.61 35.00 -8.63
C LEU A 104 -25.27 33.62 -8.57
N ALA A 105 -26.40 33.42 -9.25
CA ALA A 105 -27.04 32.12 -9.34
C ALA A 105 -26.14 31.11 -10.09
N LEU A 106 -25.55 31.50 -11.21
CA LEU A 106 -24.65 30.68 -12.02
C LEU A 106 -23.33 30.33 -11.28
N PHE A 107 -22.73 31.29 -10.58
CA PHE A 107 -21.63 31.05 -9.65
C PHE A 107 -22.02 30.00 -8.60
N THR A 108 -23.23 30.08 -8.04
CA THR A 108 -23.72 29.12 -7.05
C THR A 108 -23.96 27.72 -7.65
N VAL A 109 -24.41 27.61 -8.90
CA VAL A 109 -24.43 26.32 -9.61
C VAL A 109 -23.01 25.78 -9.73
N ALA A 110 -22.03 26.62 -10.10
CA ALA A 110 -20.64 26.20 -10.25
C ALA A 110 -19.93 25.84 -8.93
N THR A 111 -20.34 26.39 -7.78
CA THR A 111 -19.80 25.99 -6.46
C THR A 111 -20.50 24.77 -5.86
N GLU A 112 -21.82 24.64 -5.98
CA GLU A 112 -22.63 23.63 -5.27
C GLU A 112 -23.11 22.46 -6.15
N ARG A 113 -22.79 22.44 -7.46
CA ARG A 113 -23.04 21.31 -8.37
C ARG A 113 -21.77 20.89 -9.11
N ASP A 114 -21.87 19.79 -9.86
CA ASP A 114 -20.80 19.25 -10.69
C ASP A 114 -20.50 20.14 -11.91
N THR A 115 -19.37 19.86 -12.57
CA THR A 115 -18.91 20.65 -13.73
C THR A 115 -19.85 20.54 -14.93
N THR A 116 -20.46 19.37 -15.16
CA THR A 116 -21.31 19.11 -16.32
C THR A 116 -22.63 19.87 -16.19
N THR A 117 -23.28 19.81 -15.02
CA THR A 117 -24.46 20.63 -14.70
C THR A 117 -24.16 22.12 -14.86
N ALA A 118 -23.01 22.61 -14.40
CA ALA A 118 -22.65 24.03 -14.52
C ALA A 118 -22.47 24.45 -15.99
N LEU A 119 -21.75 23.66 -16.80
CA LEU A 119 -21.55 23.94 -18.22
C LEU A 119 -22.85 23.82 -19.03
N LEU A 120 -23.70 22.85 -18.71
CA LEU A 120 -25.01 22.67 -19.33
C LEU A 120 -25.92 23.86 -19.01
N CYS A 121 -25.92 24.37 -17.76
CA CYS A 121 -26.61 25.60 -17.41
C CYS A 121 -26.13 26.82 -18.22
N VAL A 122 -24.81 27.00 -18.42
CA VAL A 122 -24.28 28.06 -19.30
C VAL A 122 -24.79 27.87 -20.73
N ALA A 123 -24.66 26.67 -21.29
CA ALA A 123 -25.05 26.40 -22.68
C ALA A 123 -26.56 26.64 -22.91
N THR A 124 -27.43 26.12 -22.04
CA THR A 124 -28.87 26.32 -22.13
C THR A 124 -29.25 27.80 -21.99
N LEU A 125 -28.64 28.52 -21.05
CA LEU A 125 -28.91 29.94 -20.82
C LEU A 125 -28.50 30.81 -22.01
N THR A 126 -27.30 30.57 -22.57
CA THR A 126 -26.81 31.26 -23.77
C THR A 126 -27.67 30.94 -25.00
N VAL A 127 -28.01 29.66 -25.25
CA VAL A 127 -28.89 29.27 -26.37
C VAL A 127 -30.26 29.94 -26.23
N TRP A 128 -30.85 29.96 -25.04
CA TRP A 128 -32.13 30.60 -24.78
C TRP A 128 -32.09 32.11 -25.04
N GLN A 129 -31.07 32.82 -24.57
CA GLN A 129 -30.90 34.26 -24.86
C GLN A 129 -30.74 34.54 -26.36
N LEU A 130 -29.98 33.70 -27.08
CA LEU A 130 -29.83 33.79 -28.53
C LEU A 130 -31.15 33.55 -29.27
N THR A 131 -31.95 32.56 -28.84
CA THR A 131 -33.24 32.22 -29.47
C THR A 131 -34.28 33.34 -29.33
N TYR A 132 -34.28 34.06 -28.20
CA TYR A 132 -35.29 35.09 -27.92
C TYR A 132 -34.77 36.55 -28.02
N GLY A 133 -33.50 36.76 -28.40
CA GLY A 133 -32.90 38.10 -28.56
C GLY A 133 -32.71 38.87 -27.25
N ILE A 134 -32.66 38.20 -26.10
CA ILE A 134 -32.75 38.84 -24.77
C ILE A 134 -31.37 39.28 -24.28
N SER A 135 -31.09 40.60 -24.34
CA SER A 135 -30.03 41.19 -23.52
C SER A 135 -30.51 41.39 -22.09
N LEU A 136 -29.93 40.64 -21.14
CA LEU A 136 -30.14 40.86 -19.70
C LEU A 136 -29.38 42.10 -19.17
N HIS A 137 -28.50 42.69 -19.98
CA HIS A 137 -27.70 43.86 -19.63
C HIS A 137 -28.38 45.15 -20.05
N GLY A 138 -28.97 45.18 -21.27
CA GLY A 138 -29.62 46.36 -21.83
C GLY A 138 -28.69 47.58 -21.98
N LEU A 139 -27.39 47.34 -22.18
CA LEU A 139 -26.35 48.37 -22.06
C LEU A 139 -25.84 48.91 -23.41
N SER A 140 -26.15 48.28 -24.54
CA SER A 140 -25.83 48.86 -25.85
C SER A 140 -26.91 48.63 -26.92
N GLY A 141 -27.12 49.64 -27.76
CA GLY A 141 -27.90 49.53 -29.00
C GLY A 141 -27.12 48.94 -30.17
N GLY A 142 -26.06 48.16 -29.91
CA GLY A 142 -25.16 47.59 -30.92
C GLY A 142 -25.25 46.07 -30.96
N GLN A 143 -25.50 45.50 -32.14
CA GLN A 143 -25.90 44.09 -32.37
C GLN A 143 -24.81 43.02 -32.08
N GLY A 144 -23.84 43.27 -31.19
CA GLY A 144 -22.77 42.32 -30.87
C GLY A 144 -22.09 42.51 -29.50
N LEU A 145 -22.03 43.73 -28.97
CA LEU A 145 -21.29 44.02 -27.72
C LEU A 145 -21.91 43.30 -26.51
N ASP A 146 -23.24 43.37 -26.38
CA ASP A 146 -23.99 42.75 -25.27
C ASP A 146 -23.81 41.22 -25.20
N LEU A 147 -23.60 40.55 -26.34
CA LEU A 147 -23.31 39.11 -26.38
C LEU A 147 -21.92 38.80 -25.79
N VAL A 148 -20.90 39.58 -26.18
CA VAL A 148 -19.53 39.41 -25.68
C VAL A 148 -19.45 39.66 -24.18
N LEU A 149 -20.13 40.72 -23.69
CA LEU A 149 -20.20 41.02 -22.26
C LEU A 149 -20.93 39.92 -21.47
N THR A 150 -22.06 39.42 -22.00
CA THR A 150 -22.81 38.31 -21.37
C THR A 150 -21.99 37.02 -21.31
N ALA A 151 -21.32 36.65 -22.40
CA ALA A 151 -20.45 35.47 -22.44
C ALA A 151 -19.27 35.59 -21.46
N LEU A 152 -18.65 36.77 -21.35
CA LEU A 152 -17.57 37.03 -20.40
C LEU A 152 -18.06 36.95 -18.94
N LEU A 153 -19.26 37.47 -18.64
CA LEU A 153 -19.86 37.39 -17.32
C LEU A 153 -20.14 35.93 -16.91
N TYR A 154 -20.64 35.10 -17.83
CA TYR A 154 -20.88 33.68 -17.55
C TYR A 154 -19.58 32.89 -17.40
N ALA A 155 -18.59 33.11 -18.27
CA ALA A 155 -17.28 32.48 -18.16
C ALA A 155 -16.58 32.82 -16.83
N THR A 156 -16.64 34.07 -16.38
CA THR A 156 -16.05 34.51 -15.10
C THR A 156 -16.83 34.00 -13.89
N ALA A 157 -18.16 34.02 -13.89
CA ALA A 157 -18.99 33.47 -12.81
C ALA A 157 -18.81 31.95 -12.65
N THR A 158 -18.86 31.18 -13.74
CA THR A 158 -18.64 29.73 -13.70
C THR A 158 -17.19 29.40 -13.35
N GLY A 159 -16.20 30.09 -13.93
CA GLY A 159 -14.78 29.84 -13.67
C GLY A 159 -14.38 30.09 -12.21
N THR A 160 -14.84 31.21 -11.62
CA THR A 160 -14.60 31.52 -10.20
C THR A 160 -15.32 30.55 -9.26
N GLY A 161 -16.54 30.11 -9.59
CA GLY A 161 -17.25 29.09 -8.82
C GLY A 161 -16.54 27.73 -8.82
N LEU A 162 -16.08 27.27 -9.98
CA LEU A 162 -15.30 26.02 -10.11
C LEU A 162 -13.95 26.10 -9.35
N PHE A 163 -13.27 27.26 -9.38
CA PHE A 163 -12.05 27.48 -8.61
C PHE A 163 -12.30 27.46 -7.10
N ALA A 164 -13.37 28.13 -6.63
CA ALA A 164 -13.77 28.11 -5.23
C ALA A 164 -14.14 26.68 -4.77
N ARG A 165 -14.78 25.87 -5.62
CA ARG A 165 -15.09 24.46 -5.34
C ARG A 165 -13.81 23.63 -5.13
N ARG A 166 -12.78 23.81 -5.97
CA ARG A 166 -11.46 23.16 -5.81
C ARG A 166 -10.78 23.56 -4.50
N ARG A 167 -10.67 24.87 -4.23
CA ARG A 167 -10.08 25.41 -2.97
C ARG A 167 -10.77 24.90 -1.71
N ARG A 168 -12.09 24.74 -1.70
CA ARG A 168 -12.84 24.13 -0.59
C ARG A 168 -12.46 22.66 -0.38
N ALA A 169 -12.40 21.88 -1.47
CA ALA A 169 -12.05 20.46 -1.40
C ALA A 169 -10.61 20.22 -0.91
N GLU A 170 -9.65 21.01 -1.39
CA GLU A 170 -8.25 21.02 -0.94
C GLU A 170 -8.16 21.28 0.58
N ARG A 171 -8.84 22.33 1.06
CA ARG A 171 -8.84 22.72 2.48
C ARG A 171 -9.40 21.62 3.37
N SER A 172 -10.57 21.07 3.06
CA SER A 172 -11.15 19.98 3.86
C SER A 172 -10.39 18.65 3.75
N ALA A 173 -9.56 18.47 2.71
CA ALA A 173 -8.62 17.35 2.65
C ALA A 173 -7.39 17.57 3.58
N ALA A 174 -6.95 18.81 3.77
CA ALA A 174 -5.90 19.15 4.73
C ALA A 174 -6.38 19.05 6.19
N GLU A 175 -7.57 19.59 6.50
CA GLU A 175 -8.17 19.53 7.84
C GLU A 175 -8.30 18.07 8.32
N ARG A 176 -8.83 17.17 7.48
CA ARG A 176 -8.94 15.72 7.78
C ARG A 176 -7.60 14.96 7.88
N ARG A 177 -6.47 15.53 7.44
CA ARG A 177 -5.14 14.94 7.65
C ARG A 177 -4.60 15.30 9.04
N LEU A 178 -4.84 16.53 9.49
CA LEU A 178 -4.43 17.00 10.82
C LEU A 178 -5.17 16.22 11.93
N GLU A 179 -6.51 16.11 11.83
CA GLU A 179 -7.33 15.36 12.80
C GLU A 179 -6.87 13.89 12.97
N ARG A 180 -6.42 13.26 11.87
CA ARG A 180 -5.88 11.89 11.91
C ARG A 180 -4.56 11.81 12.66
N ALA A 181 -3.59 12.65 12.29
CA ALA A 181 -2.28 12.70 12.94
C ALA A 181 -2.38 13.01 14.44
N GLU A 182 -3.28 13.90 14.85
CA GLU A 182 -3.59 14.17 16.26
C GLU A 182 -4.20 12.92 16.94
N SER A 183 -5.18 12.26 16.31
CA SER A 183 -5.81 11.05 16.86
C SER A 183 -4.86 9.85 16.99
N GLU A 184 -3.87 9.75 16.11
CA GLU A 184 -2.83 8.72 16.13
C GLU A 184 -1.81 9.01 17.25
N ARG A 185 -1.36 10.26 17.36
CA ARG A 185 -0.45 10.73 18.42
C ARG A 185 -0.99 10.47 19.83
N HIS A 186 -2.31 10.58 20.04
CA HIS A 186 -2.94 10.28 21.33
C HIS A 186 -3.11 8.78 21.61
N ARG A 187 -3.01 7.89 20.61
CA ARG A 187 -3.20 6.44 20.79
C ARG A 187 -1.91 5.68 21.09
N LEU A 188 -0.78 6.13 20.54
CA LEU A 188 0.50 5.44 20.66
C LEU A 188 0.92 5.15 22.12
N PRO A 189 0.91 6.11 23.07
CA PRO A 189 1.38 5.84 24.44
C PRO A 189 0.51 4.81 25.19
N ALA A 190 -0.81 4.88 25.01
CA ALA A 190 -1.76 3.97 25.65
C ALA A 190 -1.79 2.55 25.02
N ALA A 191 -1.19 2.39 23.85
CA ALA A 191 -0.93 1.09 23.21
C ALA A 191 0.40 0.50 23.67
N GLU A 192 1.48 1.31 23.73
CA GLU A 192 2.78 0.90 24.25
C GLU A 192 2.73 0.50 25.73
N GLN A 193 2.02 1.26 26.57
CA GLN A 193 1.82 0.90 27.98
C GLN A 193 1.16 -0.47 28.13
N ARG A 194 0.05 -0.71 27.42
CA ARG A 194 -0.65 -2.00 27.39
C ARG A 194 0.11 -3.11 26.65
N ARG A 195 1.21 -2.80 25.97
CA ARG A 195 2.15 -3.78 25.40
C ARG A 195 3.15 -4.20 26.47
N MET A 196 3.77 -3.24 27.14
CA MET A 196 4.71 -3.47 28.25
C MET A 196 4.05 -4.18 29.45
N GLU A 197 2.81 -3.81 29.82
CA GLU A 197 2.06 -4.47 30.90
C GLU A 197 1.86 -5.99 30.66
N ARG A 198 1.65 -6.41 29.40
CA ARG A 198 1.51 -7.83 29.04
C ARG A 198 2.84 -8.54 28.96
N GLU A 199 3.84 -7.94 28.31
CA GLU A 199 5.18 -8.54 28.25
C GLU A 199 5.79 -8.74 29.65
N LEU A 200 5.56 -7.82 30.59
CA LEU A 200 5.95 -8.03 31.99
C LEU A 200 5.13 -9.11 32.69
N HIS A 201 3.85 -9.29 32.38
CA HIS A 201 3.03 -10.34 32.96
C HIS A 201 3.57 -11.73 32.55
N ASP A 202 3.82 -11.93 31.26
CA ASP A 202 4.31 -13.19 30.71
C ASP A 202 5.72 -13.54 31.24
N VAL A 203 6.63 -12.55 31.28
CA VAL A 203 7.97 -12.71 31.86
C VAL A 203 7.92 -13.00 33.36
N SER A 204 7.07 -12.29 34.12
CA SER A 204 6.93 -12.52 35.57
C SER A 204 6.37 -13.90 35.88
N ALA A 205 5.37 -14.36 35.13
CA ALA A 205 4.81 -15.70 35.25
C ALA A 205 5.86 -16.78 34.99
N HIS A 206 6.63 -16.67 33.89
CA HIS A 206 7.67 -17.63 33.53
C HIS A 206 8.73 -17.78 34.62
N HIS A 207 9.25 -16.67 35.16
CA HIS A 207 10.26 -16.72 36.22
C HIS A 207 9.69 -17.17 37.57
N LEU A 208 8.43 -16.86 37.90
CA LEU A 208 7.77 -17.39 39.09
C LEU A 208 7.63 -18.92 39.03
N THR A 209 7.24 -19.48 37.88
CA THR A 209 7.22 -20.94 37.67
C THR A 209 8.62 -21.54 37.83
N ALA A 210 9.66 -20.90 37.27
CA ALA A 210 11.04 -21.37 37.42
C ALA A 210 11.51 -21.38 38.89
N VAL A 211 11.15 -20.35 39.68
CA VAL A 211 11.45 -20.29 41.12
C VAL A 211 10.73 -21.41 41.88
N VAL A 212 9.43 -21.61 41.65
CA VAL A 212 8.64 -22.68 42.30
C VAL A 212 9.23 -24.06 42.03
N VAL A 213 9.45 -24.40 40.76
CA VAL A 213 9.99 -25.72 40.36
C VAL A 213 11.40 -25.95 40.93
N THR A 214 12.23 -24.90 41.02
CA THR A 214 13.58 -25.02 41.62
C THR A 214 13.50 -25.24 43.13
N VAL A 215 12.57 -24.58 43.83
CA VAL A 215 12.36 -24.79 45.29
C VAL A 215 11.80 -26.18 45.57
N GLU A 216 10.85 -26.69 44.76
CA GLU A 216 10.36 -28.07 44.89
C GLU A 216 11.47 -29.10 44.65
N ALA A 217 12.32 -28.89 43.63
CA ALA A 217 13.49 -29.73 43.40
C ALA A 217 14.48 -29.70 44.58
N ALA A 218 14.74 -28.52 45.17
CA ALA A 218 15.59 -28.38 46.34
C ALA A 218 15.03 -29.12 47.56
N LEU A 219 13.72 -29.03 47.81
CA LEU A 219 13.04 -29.76 48.89
C LEU A 219 13.15 -31.28 48.69
N GLY A 220 12.98 -31.78 47.46
CA GLY A 220 13.15 -33.20 47.13
C GLY A 220 14.59 -33.72 47.20
N LEU A 221 15.59 -32.84 47.12
CA LEU A 221 17.02 -33.17 47.26
C LEU A 221 17.53 -33.07 48.70
N ARG A 222 16.86 -32.32 49.57
CA ARG A 222 17.31 -31.92 50.93
C ARG A 222 17.84 -33.06 51.80
N GLU A 223 17.24 -34.24 51.73
CA GLU A 223 17.60 -35.41 52.55
C GLU A 223 18.64 -36.34 51.90
N ARG A 224 18.94 -36.14 50.62
CA ARG A 224 19.80 -37.04 49.81
C ARG A 224 21.10 -36.39 49.34
N ARG A 225 21.05 -35.10 49.01
CA ARG A 225 22.10 -34.28 48.39
C ARG A 225 22.02 -32.84 48.96
N PRO A 226 22.21 -32.65 50.28
CA PRO A 226 21.96 -31.37 50.94
C PRO A 226 22.78 -30.21 50.36
N GLU A 227 23.98 -30.48 49.83
CA GLU A 227 24.83 -29.51 49.15
C GLU A 227 24.16 -28.92 47.89
N LEU A 228 23.50 -29.74 47.07
CA LEU A 228 22.78 -29.28 45.89
C LEU A 228 21.43 -28.64 46.24
N ALA A 229 20.80 -29.04 47.35
CA ALA A 229 19.61 -28.37 47.86
C ALA A 229 19.92 -26.92 48.27
N GLY A 230 21.11 -26.67 48.85
CA GLY A 230 21.62 -25.33 49.14
C GLY A 230 21.80 -24.49 47.87
N GLU A 231 22.58 -24.97 46.90
CA GLU A 231 22.82 -24.24 45.63
C GLU A 231 21.52 -23.95 44.87
N ALA A 232 20.55 -24.88 44.87
CA ALA A 232 19.24 -24.67 44.24
C ALA A 232 18.38 -23.60 44.94
N VAL A 233 18.39 -23.53 46.27
CA VAL A 233 17.70 -22.46 47.02
C VAL A 233 18.36 -21.10 46.77
N GLU A 234 19.69 -21.03 46.72
CA GLU A 234 20.40 -19.78 46.39
C GLU A 234 20.10 -19.30 44.96
N PHE A 235 20.05 -20.22 44.00
CA PHE A 235 19.66 -19.92 42.61
C PHE A 235 18.22 -19.40 42.50
N ALA A 236 17.26 -20.06 43.17
CA ALA A 236 15.87 -19.63 43.22
C ALA A 236 15.73 -18.23 43.86
N ALA A 237 16.46 -17.98 44.96
CA ALA A 237 16.51 -16.67 45.60
C ALA A 237 17.19 -15.60 44.72
N GLY A 238 18.16 -15.98 43.87
CA GLY A 238 18.74 -15.15 42.82
C GLY A 238 17.67 -14.67 41.83
N THR A 239 17.03 -15.63 41.16
CA THR A 239 15.95 -15.37 40.18
C THR A 239 14.83 -14.52 40.78
N GLY A 240 14.37 -14.82 42.00
CA GLY A 240 13.33 -14.05 42.69
C GLY A 240 13.71 -12.58 42.93
N ARG A 241 14.98 -12.29 43.23
CA ARG A 241 15.50 -10.91 43.36
C ARG A 241 15.52 -10.18 42.01
N GLU A 242 15.85 -10.85 40.91
CA GLU A 242 15.86 -10.26 39.58
C GLU A 242 14.43 -9.90 39.11
N VAL A 243 13.46 -10.80 39.29
CA VAL A 243 12.04 -10.52 39.01
C VAL A 243 11.54 -9.34 39.85
N THR A 244 11.88 -9.31 41.14
CA THR A 244 11.49 -8.22 42.04
C THR A 244 12.08 -6.88 41.59
N ARG A 245 13.35 -6.84 41.14
CA ARG A 245 13.98 -5.64 40.55
C ARG A 245 13.30 -5.20 39.26
N ALA A 246 13.03 -6.12 38.34
CA ALA A 246 12.36 -5.82 37.06
C ALA A 246 10.93 -5.27 37.27
N LEU A 247 10.17 -5.87 38.18
CA LEU A 247 8.85 -5.37 38.58
C LEU A 247 8.94 -4.01 39.27
N SER A 248 9.93 -3.79 40.14
CA SER A 248 10.13 -2.50 40.82
C SER A 248 10.47 -1.38 39.84
N ALA A 249 11.26 -1.67 38.79
CA ALA A 249 11.62 -0.71 37.75
C ALA A 249 10.43 -0.26 36.88
N VAL A 250 9.33 -1.02 36.85
CA VAL A 250 8.08 -0.68 36.12
C VAL A 250 6.96 -0.24 37.06
N ARG A 251 6.99 -0.65 38.33
CA ARG A 251 6.00 -0.29 39.35
C ARG A 251 6.35 0.97 40.15
N ALA A 252 7.55 1.50 40.01
CA ALA A 252 7.85 2.87 40.41
C ALA A 252 6.95 3.83 39.60
N PRO A 253 6.06 4.62 40.23
CA PRO A 253 5.26 5.59 39.51
C PRO A 253 6.19 6.67 38.97
N ALA A 254 6.40 6.68 37.65
CA ALA A 254 7.07 7.79 36.99
C ALA A 254 6.27 9.08 37.32
N PRO A 255 6.88 10.10 37.94
CA PRO A 255 6.17 11.35 38.19
C PRO A 255 5.70 11.93 36.86
N SER A 256 4.46 12.41 36.83
CA SER A 256 3.86 13.06 35.65
C SER A 256 4.85 14.09 35.08
N PRO A 257 5.16 14.05 33.77
CA PRO A 257 6.21 14.90 33.17
C PRO A 257 5.75 16.36 32.96
N GLY A 258 5.08 16.94 33.96
CA GLY A 258 4.70 18.35 34.04
C GLY A 258 5.11 19.05 35.34
N ASP A 259 5.40 18.30 36.42
CA ASP A 259 5.42 18.88 37.79
C ASP A 259 6.82 19.06 38.42
N LEU A 260 7.90 18.59 37.78
CA LEU A 260 9.29 18.74 38.26
C LEU A 260 10.19 19.30 37.15
N PRO A 261 11.02 20.34 37.39
CA PRO A 261 11.94 20.91 36.39
C PRO A 261 12.95 19.90 35.81
N ALA A 262 13.38 20.10 34.57
CA ALA A 262 14.26 19.16 33.85
C ALA A 262 15.56 18.81 34.60
N GLN A 263 16.14 19.78 35.31
CA GLN A 263 17.33 19.60 36.14
C GLN A 263 17.09 18.65 37.33
N GLU A 264 15.89 18.67 37.92
CA GLU A 264 15.50 17.78 39.02
C GLU A 264 15.15 16.38 38.50
N ARG A 265 14.43 16.29 37.37
CA ARG A 265 14.19 15.00 36.67
C ARG A 265 15.51 14.27 36.40
N LEU A 266 16.53 15.00 35.94
CA LEU A 266 17.86 14.44 35.68
C LEU A 266 18.61 14.04 36.96
N ARG A 267 18.57 14.84 38.03
CA ARG A 267 19.21 14.49 39.32
C ARG A 267 18.58 13.23 39.94
N ALA A 268 17.25 13.13 39.93
CA ALA A 268 16.53 11.96 40.42
C ALA A 268 16.89 10.69 39.63
N LEU A 269 17.04 10.81 38.30
CA LEU A 269 17.50 9.71 37.44
C LEU A 269 18.89 9.21 37.84
N VAL A 270 19.86 10.11 38.02
CA VAL A 270 21.23 9.72 38.38
C VAL A 270 21.29 9.14 39.80
N ALA A 271 20.54 9.68 40.75
CA ALA A 271 20.39 9.09 42.09
C ALA A 271 19.84 7.66 42.05
N GLY A 272 18.89 7.38 41.15
CA GLY A 272 18.42 6.01 40.88
C GLY A 272 19.53 5.06 40.40
N PHE A 273 20.43 5.54 39.53
CA PHE A 273 21.60 4.74 39.09
C PHE A 273 22.67 4.58 40.19
N GLN A 274 22.85 5.57 41.08
CA GLN A 274 23.70 5.44 42.26
C GLN A 274 23.16 4.36 43.23
N ALA A 275 21.84 4.34 43.46
CA ALA A 275 21.18 3.30 44.27
C ALA A 275 21.27 1.88 43.68
N LEU A 276 21.52 1.77 42.37
CA LEU A 276 21.82 0.51 41.68
C LEU A 276 23.31 0.10 41.76
N GLY A 277 24.13 0.84 42.52
CA GLY A 277 25.54 0.54 42.74
C GLY A 277 26.50 1.03 41.65
N LEU A 278 26.04 1.87 40.71
CA LEU A 278 26.94 2.50 39.74
C LEU A 278 27.65 3.71 40.39
N PRO A 279 29.00 3.75 40.43
CA PRO A 279 29.73 4.92 40.96
C PRO A 279 29.69 6.07 39.96
N VAL A 280 28.57 6.81 39.95
CA VAL A 280 28.32 7.93 39.03
C VAL A 280 28.30 9.30 39.73
N THR A 281 29.05 10.26 39.20
CA THR A 281 29.03 11.68 39.59
C THR A 281 28.18 12.51 38.62
N CYS A 282 27.64 13.64 39.09
CA CYS A 282 26.67 14.43 38.34
C CYS A 282 26.90 15.95 38.49
N GLU A 283 27.34 16.59 37.40
CA GLU A 283 27.54 18.03 37.29
C GLU A 283 26.39 18.63 36.46
N THR A 284 25.49 19.36 37.11
CA THR A 284 24.27 19.90 36.49
C THR A 284 24.10 21.38 36.85
N GLU A 285 24.67 22.26 36.03
CA GLU A 285 24.72 23.71 36.28
C GLU A 285 23.32 24.36 36.06
N ALA A 286 22.73 24.17 34.88
CA ALA A 286 21.34 24.50 34.56
C ALA A 286 20.86 23.68 33.34
N LEU A 287 19.56 23.41 33.25
CA LEU A 287 18.90 22.78 32.09
C LEU A 287 17.52 23.43 31.85
N PRO A 288 17.14 23.74 30.59
CA PRO A 288 15.82 24.25 30.27
C PRO A 288 14.77 23.12 30.23
N ASP A 289 13.52 23.45 30.54
CA ASP A 289 12.38 22.57 30.29
C ASP A 289 11.96 22.54 28.81
N GLY A 290 11.20 21.50 28.45
CA GLY A 290 10.84 21.20 27.06
C GLY A 290 11.92 20.41 26.32
N SER A 291 11.90 20.49 24.98
CA SER A 291 12.58 19.53 24.08
C SER A 291 14.08 19.36 24.32
N VAL A 292 14.80 20.40 24.73
CA VAL A 292 16.24 20.33 25.02
C VAL A 292 16.50 19.57 26.34
N GLY A 293 15.71 19.84 27.39
CA GLY A 293 15.79 19.11 28.66
C GLY A 293 15.35 17.66 28.54
N ASP A 294 14.27 17.39 27.79
CA ASP A 294 13.77 16.04 27.56
C ASP A 294 14.73 15.20 26.70
N ALA A 295 15.37 15.80 25.70
CA ALA A 295 16.44 15.15 24.95
C ALA A 295 17.67 14.88 25.82
N ALA A 296 18.11 15.83 26.65
CA ALA A 296 19.21 15.62 27.60
C ALA A 296 18.92 14.45 28.55
N TYR A 297 17.73 14.43 29.17
CA TYR A 297 17.27 13.34 30.03
C TYR A 297 17.24 11.99 29.28
N GLY A 298 16.67 11.96 28.07
CA GLY A 298 16.58 10.76 27.24
C GLY A 298 17.93 10.24 26.72
N ILE A 299 18.92 11.12 26.58
CA ILE A 299 20.31 10.79 26.22
C ILE A 299 21.06 10.22 27.44
N VAL A 300 20.99 10.88 28.60
CA VAL A 300 21.67 10.41 29.82
C VAL A 300 21.13 9.07 30.31
N ARG A 301 19.80 8.87 30.32
CA ARG A 301 19.18 7.58 30.71
C ARG A 301 19.70 6.42 29.87
N GLU A 302 19.71 6.61 28.56
CA GLU A 302 20.18 5.61 27.59
C GLU A 302 21.69 5.36 27.76
N ALA A 303 22.50 6.41 27.92
CA ALA A 303 23.94 6.26 28.17
C ALA A 303 24.24 5.46 29.44
N LEU A 304 23.64 5.82 30.59
CA LEU A 304 23.84 5.10 31.87
C LEU A 304 23.35 3.64 31.82
N THR A 305 22.28 3.37 31.07
CA THR A 305 21.79 2.00 30.82
C THR A 305 22.80 1.18 30.02
N ASN A 306 23.50 1.80 29.06
CA ASN A 306 24.58 1.15 28.31
C ASN A 306 25.85 0.97 29.17
N VAL A 307 26.16 1.89 30.09
CA VAL A 307 27.26 1.70 31.07
C VAL A 307 27.00 0.49 31.96
N ILE A 308 25.82 0.35 32.58
CA ILE A 308 25.50 -0.84 33.40
C ILE A 308 25.59 -2.14 32.58
N ARG A 309 25.24 -2.11 31.29
CA ARG A 309 25.29 -3.30 30.41
C ARG A 309 26.71 -3.69 29.98
N HIS A 310 27.62 -2.73 29.83
CA HIS A 310 28.90 -2.93 29.12
C HIS A 310 30.16 -2.57 29.92
N ALA A 311 30.02 -1.82 31.01
CA ALA A 311 31.09 -1.43 31.92
C ALA A 311 30.56 -1.37 33.38
N PRO A 312 30.02 -2.47 33.93
CA PRO A 312 29.49 -2.50 35.29
C PRO A 312 30.57 -2.11 36.31
N GLY A 313 30.19 -1.27 37.28
CA GLY A 313 31.11 -0.77 38.31
C GLY A 313 32.14 0.26 37.84
N ALA A 314 32.15 0.66 36.57
CA ALA A 314 33.07 1.69 36.07
C ALA A 314 32.70 3.09 36.62
N PRO A 315 33.65 3.84 37.20
CA PRO A 315 33.46 5.26 37.54
C PRO A 315 32.94 6.05 36.34
N THR A 316 31.84 6.78 36.53
CA THR A 316 31.11 7.45 35.46
C THR A 316 30.81 8.90 35.82
N THR A 317 30.97 9.82 34.89
CA THR A 317 30.64 11.24 35.06
C THR A 317 29.53 11.63 34.10
N VAL A 318 28.47 12.24 34.62
CA VAL A 318 27.43 12.93 33.85
C VAL A 318 27.64 14.43 34.01
N ARG A 319 27.77 15.17 32.91
CA ARG A 319 27.85 16.64 32.92
C ARG A 319 26.83 17.24 31.95
N CYS A 320 26.04 18.20 32.41
CA CYS A 320 25.06 18.94 31.61
C CYS A 320 25.18 20.45 31.87
N VAL A 321 25.46 21.22 30.81
CA VAL A 321 25.69 22.67 30.87
C VAL A 321 24.88 23.39 29.80
N TYR A 322 23.91 24.21 30.22
CA TYR A 322 23.11 25.04 29.33
C TYR A 322 23.75 26.41 29.07
N GLY A 323 24.52 26.52 27.99
CA GLY A 323 25.18 27.74 27.54
C GLY A 323 24.32 28.61 26.61
N ASP A 324 24.83 29.79 26.27
CA ASP A 324 24.09 30.76 25.46
C ASP A 324 23.96 30.34 23.99
N THR A 325 24.93 29.62 23.43
CA THR A 325 24.91 29.16 22.03
C THR A 325 24.54 27.68 21.87
N HIS A 326 24.86 26.85 22.86
CA HIS A 326 24.56 25.42 22.88
C HIS A 326 24.41 24.89 24.31
N THR A 327 23.69 23.78 24.45
CA THR A 327 23.70 22.91 25.64
C THR A 327 24.66 21.76 25.38
N ASP A 328 25.62 21.53 26.28
CA ASP A 328 26.52 20.37 26.23
C ASP A 328 26.04 19.30 27.22
N VAL A 329 25.98 18.05 26.77
CA VAL A 329 25.52 16.89 27.54
C VAL A 329 26.54 15.76 27.34
N VAL A 330 27.34 15.49 28.36
CA VAL A 330 28.40 14.48 28.35
C VAL A 330 28.09 13.37 29.35
N VAL A 331 28.22 12.12 28.92
CA VAL A 331 28.29 10.94 29.80
C VAL A 331 29.54 10.16 29.46
N ARG A 332 30.47 10.04 30.41
CA ARG A 332 31.77 9.38 30.22
C ARG A 332 31.99 8.36 31.32
N ASN A 333 32.33 7.11 30.97
CA ASN A 333 32.80 6.11 31.91
C ASN A 333 34.30 5.84 31.74
N ALA A 334 34.97 5.51 32.85
CA ALA A 334 36.31 4.97 32.89
C ALA A 334 36.39 3.58 32.20
N PRO A 335 37.60 3.08 31.87
CA PRO A 335 37.79 1.69 31.45
C PRO A 335 37.22 0.71 32.51
N PRO A 336 36.65 -0.45 32.09
CA PRO A 336 36.27 -1.51 33.02
C PRO A 336 37.50 -2.01 33.79
N LYS A 337 37.38 -2.19 35.12
CA LYS A 337 38.43 -2.84 35.91
C LYS A 337 38.47 -4.33 35.59
N VAL A 338 39.51 -4.77 34.89
CA VAL A 338 39.79 -6.21 34.70
C VAL A 338 40.23 -6.81 36.05
N PRO A 339 39.63 -7.93 36.51
CA PRO A 339 40.07 -8.59 37.72
C PRO A 339 41.45 -9.26 37.57
N GLY A 340 42.49 -8.65 38.16
CA GLY A 340 43.70 -9.35 38.61
C GLY A 340 45.01 -9.14 37.84
N THR A 341 45.79 -8.13 38.24
CA THR A 341 47.25 -8.06 38.01
C THR A 341 48.00 -7.39 39.17
N GLY A 342 48.30 -8.16 40.23
CA GLY A 342 49.14 -7.74 41.38
C GLY A 342 48.46 -6.78 42.39
N THR A 343 48.81 -6.77 43.68
CA THR A 343 49.77 -7.57 44.47
C THR A 343 49.09 -8.18 45.71
N ALA A 344 49.70 -9.21 46.32
CA ALA A 344 49.03 -10.04 47.33
C ALA A 344 49.15 -9.55 48.78
N THR A 345 48.06 -9.64 49.55
CA THR A 345 47.97 -10.24 50.90
C THR A 345 46.50 -10.32 51.35
N GLY A 346 46.11 -11.39 52.05
CA GLY A 346 44.81 -11.48 52.76
C GLY A 346 43.79 -12.44 52.16
N SER A 347 43.20 -13.28 53.01
CA SER A 347 42.21 -14.33 52.70
C SER A 347 40.78 -13.79 52.52
N GLY A 348 39.97 -14.36 51.60
CA GLY A 348 38.50 -14.29 51.76
C GLY A 348 37.59 -14.42 50.52
N ALA A 349 37.38 -15.66 50.04
CA ALA A 349 36.13 -16.16 49.43
C ALA A 349 35.52 -15.51 48.14
N ALA A 350 34.46 -16.19 47.66
CA ALA A 350 33.48 -15.82 46.62
C ALA A 350 33.89 -15.88 45.12
N ARG A 351 32.89 -16.24 44.29
CA ARG A 351 32.95 -16.38 42.82
C ARG A 351 32.14 -15.26 42.17
N SER A 352 32.55 -14.78 41.00
CA SER A 352 31.72 -14.69 39.78
C SER A 352 32.41 -13.84 38.72
N ASP A 353 32.45 -14.30 37.47
CA ASP A 353 32.46 -13.39 36.32
C ASP A 353 32.00 -14.09 35.03
N GLY A 354 31.30 -13.34 34.18
CA GLY A 354 30.69 -13.85 32.96
C GLY A 354 29.53 -12.95 32.49
N PRO A 355 29.56 -12.43 31.24
CA PRO A 355 28.63 -11.39 30.83
C PRO A 355 27.19 -11.89 30.69
N VAL A 356 26.24 -11.13 31.25
CA VAL A 356 24.81 -11.46 31.26
C VAL A 356 24.23 -11.50 29.83
N LYS A 357 24.05 -12.70 29.30
CA LYS A 357 23.33 -12.94 28.04
C LYS A 357 21.82 -12.72 28.26
N GLY A 358 21.30 -11.58 27.82
CA GLY A 358 19.86 -11.31 27.86
C GLY A 358 19.36 -10.09 27.07
N LEU A 359 20.17 -9.04 26.90
CA LEU A 359 19.71 -7.78 26.29
C LEU A 359 20.48 -7.47 25.00
N GLY A 360 19.79 -7.61 23.86
CA GLY A 360 20.36 -7.59 22.51
C GLY A 360 21.20 -6.36 22.17
N GLY A 361 22.28 -6.59 21.42
CA GLY A 361 23.26 -5.57 21.05
C GLY A 361 22.84 -4.65 19.89
N GLY A 362 23.64 -3.59 19.68
CA GLY A 362 23.75 -2.88 18.40
C GLY A 362 22.76 -1.74 18.10
N ARG A 363 21.78 -1.42 18.97
CA ARG A 363 20.73 -0.42 18.63
C ARG A 363 20.75 0.93 19.36
N GLY A 364 21.47 1.07 20.48
CA GLY A 364 21.44 2.30 21.31
C GLY A 364 21.92 3.58 20.60
N GLN A 365 23.02 3.50 19.82
CA GLN A 365 23.64 4.68 19.21
C GLN A 365 22.74 5.43 18.21
N ASN A 366 21.91 4.70 17.44
CA ASN A 366 20.98 5.34 16.50
C ASN A 366 19.82 6.03 17.22
N SER A 367 19.35 5.47 18.35
CA SER A 367 18.31 6.09 19.18
C SER A 367 18.83 7.38 19.86
N LEU A 368 20.06 7.34 20.36
CA LEU A 368 20.78 8.51 20.89
C LEU A 368 20.90 9.63 19.83
N ARG A 369 21.37 9.31 18.63
CA ARG A 369 21.52 10.28 17.53
C ARG A 369 20.18 10.82 17.02
N GLY A 370 19.11 10.03 17.09
CA GLY A 370 17.73 10.47 16.81
C GLY A 370 17.28 11.56 17.76
N ARG A 371 17.28 11.29 19.07
CA ARG A 371 16.87 12.24 20.13
C ARG A 371 17.62 13.58 20.04
N ALA A 372 18.93 13.54 19.77
CA ALA A 372 19.73 14.76 19.60
C ALA A 372 19.27 15.60 18.38
N ARG A 373 18.99 14.96 17.24
CA ARG A 373 18.52 15.63 16.01
C ARG A 373 17.11 16.19 16.16
N GLU A 374 16.22 15.48 16.86
CA GLU A 374 14.84 15.91 17.14
C GLU A 374 14.81 17.20 17.97
N ALA A 375 15.77 17.38 18.88
CA ALA A 375 15.98 18.63 19.62
C ALA A 375 16.78 19.69 18.84
N GLY A 376 17.09 19.49 17.55
CA GLY A 376 17.86 20.41 16.72
C GLY A 376 19.38 20.39 16.96
N GLY A 377 19.90 19.36 17.62
CA GLY A 377 21.30 19.18 17.98
C GLY A 377 22.02 18.05 17.24
N THR A 378 23.21 17.71 17.74
CA THR A 378 24.08 16.64 17.24
C THR A 378 24.63 15.79 18.38
N LEU A 379 25.09 14.56 18.08
CA LEU A 379 25.64 13.65 19.09
C LEU A 379 26.78 12.80 18.51
N THR A 380 27.87 12.72 19.28
CA THR A 380 29.01 11.82 19.08
C THR A 380 29.07 10.76 20.18
N SER A 381 29.65 9.61 19.87
CA SER A 381 29.80 8.50 20.83
C SER A 381 30.97 7.62 20.42
N GLY A 382 31.90 7.32 21.32
CA GLY A 382 33.11 6.56 21.01
C GLY A 382 33.98 6.25 22.24
N PRO A 383 35.07 5.49 22.05
CA PRO A 383 36.03 5.22 23.13
C PRO A 383 36.83 6.49 23.48
N THR A 384 37.25 6.60 24.74
CA THR A 384 38.17 7.67 25.19
C THR A 384 39.63 7.20 25.10
N PRO A 385 40.62 8.13 25.06
CA PRO A 385 42.04 7.78 25.06
C PRO A 385 42.46 6.89 26.24
N ASP A 386 41.78 7.03 27.39
CA ASP A 386 42.05 6.28 28.63
C ASP A 386 41.42 4.87 28.64
N GLY A 387 40.89 4.39 27.51
CA GLY A 387 40.21 3.09 27.39
C GLY A 387 38.77 3.06 27.91
N GLY A 388 38.21 4.22 28.27
CA GLY A 388 36.82 4.38 28.65
C GLY A 388 35.89 4.58 27.44
N TRP A 389 34.67 5.04 27.69
CA TRP A 389 33.70 5.38 26.64
C TRP A 389 33.00 6.70 26.95
N GLU A 390 32.68 7.48 25.92
CA GLU A 390 32.01 8.77 26.02
C GLU A 390 30.83 8.87 25.04
N VAL A 391 29.75 9.50 25.51
CA VAL A 391 28.61 9.97 24.71
C VAL A 391 28.51 11.47 24.96
N ARG A 392 28.62 12.28 23.90
CA ARG A 392 28.54 13.74 23.98
C ARG A 392 27.53 14.29 22.99
N ALA A 393 26.62 15.13 23.46
CA ALA A 393 25.60 15.78 22.64
C ALA A 393 25.69 17.31 22.76
N VAL A 394 25.51 17.97 21.61
CA VAL A 394 25.50 19.43 21.48
C VAL A 394 24.11 19.81 20.98
N LEU A 395 23.26 20.29 21.89
CA LEU A 395 21.88 20.72 21.64
C LEU A 395 21.80 22.26 21.59
N PRO A 396 20.68 22.89 21.18
CA PRO A 396 20.55 24.34 21.16
C PRO A 396 20.79 25.03 22.51
N GLY A 397 21.25 26.29 22.48
CA GLY A 397 21.45 27.16 23.63
C GLY A 397 20.40 28.27 23.74
N ARG A 398 20.57 29.15 24.73
CA ARG A 398 19.59 30.20 25.09
C ARG A 398 19.28 31.19 23.95
N ASN A 399 20.28 31.52 23.14
CA ASN A 399 20.23 32.62 22.18
C ASN A 399 20.53 32.13 20.75
N ARG A 400 19.50 31.66 20.03
CA ARG A 400 19.23 31.81 18.57
C ARG A 400 18.05 30.91 18.18
N THR A 401 16.90 31.43 17.73
CA THR A 401 16.60 31.90 16.37
C THR A 401 17.07 30.98 15.23
N VAL A 402 16.11 30.28 14.61
CA VAL A 402 16.32 29.30 13.53
C VAL A 402 16.93 29.96 12.29
N HIS A 403 18.15 29.57 11.94
CA HIS A 403 18.72 29.88 10.63
C HIS A 403 18.27 28.82 9.61
N ALA A 404 17.15 29.08 8.93
CA ALA A 404 16.82 28.36 7.71
C ALA A 404 17.88 28.68 6.63
N ALA A 405 18.45 27.66 6.00
CA ALA A 405 19.49 27.84 4.98
C ALA A 405 18.94 28.65 3.79
N ALA A 406 19.71 29.65 3.34
CA ALA A 406 19.28 30.54 2.27
C ALA A 406 19.28 29.82 0.91
N VAL A 407 18.09 29.58 0.34
CA VAL A 407 17.94 28.97 -0.98
C VAL A 407 18.61 29.84 -2.06
N PRO A 408 19.52 29.27 -2.89
CA PRO A 408 20.26 29.98 -3.94
C PRO A 408 19.39 30.80 -4.90
N ARG A 409 20.01 31.84 -5.48
CA ARG A 409 19.30 32.83 -6.31
C ARG A 409 18.83 32.22 -7.63
N GLU A 410 19.62 31.31 -8.22
CA GLU A 410 19.27 30.56 -9.43
C GLU A 410 17.95 29.79 -9.27
N TYR A 411 17.69 29.20 -8.11
CA TYR A 411 16.49 28.38 -7.88
C TYR A 411 15.19 29.20 -7.96
N ARG A 412 15.24 30.47 -7.52
CA ARG A 412 14.10 31.40 -7.63
C ARG A 412 13.88 31.86 -9.07
N ILE A 413 14.96 32.02 -9.84
CA ILE A 413 14.88 32.33 -11.28
C ILE A 413 14.28 31.14 -12.04
N ALA A 414 14.72 29.91 -11.75
CA ALA A 414 14.14 28.69 -12.33
C ALA A 414 12.64 28.56 -12.03
N GLN A 415 12.21 28.83 -10.78
CA GLN A 415 10.79 28.86 -10.42
C GLN A 415 10.01 29.95 -11.18
N PHE A 416 10.57 31.15 -11.35
CA PHE A 416 9.92 32.24 -12.07
C PHE A 416 9.79 31.95 -13.58
N VAL A 417 10.83 31.39 -14.20
CA VAL A 417 10.80 30.94 -15.60
C VAL A 417 9.79 29.80 -15.80
N THR A 418 9.71 28.85 -14.85
CA THR A 418 8.72 27.77 -14.88
C THR A 418 7.29 28.29 -14.76
N ALA A 419 7.04 29.24 -13.85
CA ALA A 419 5.74 29.89 -13.71
C ALA A 419 5.34 30.68 -14.96
N ALA A 420 6.27 31.43 -15.56
CA ALA A 420 6.03 32.16 -16.81
C ALA A 420 5.74 31.20 -17.99
N GLY A 421 6.47 30.10 -18.11
CA GLY A 421 6.25 29.07 -19.13
C GLY A 421 4.89 28.38 -19.03
N LEU A 422 4.35 28.24 -17.82
CA LEU A 422 3.00 27.71 -17.58
C LEU A 422 1.87 28.67 -18.02
N CYS A 423 2.14 29.98 -18.10
CA CYS A 423 1.13 30.98 -18.48
C CYS A 423 0.91 31.11 -20.00
N PHE A 424 1.82 30.62 -20.86
CA PHE A 424 1.83 30.94 -22.30
C PHE A 424 1.54 29.77 -23.26
N ARG A 425 1.22 28.57 -22.76
CA ARG A 425 1.01 27.39 -23.62
C ARG A 425 -0.43 27.28 -24.15
N ARG A 426 -0.69 27.82 -25.35
CA ARG A 426 -1.91 27.52 -26.14
C ARG A 426 -1.90 26.07 -26.67
N PRO A 427 -3.07 25.42 -26.88
CA PRO A 427 -3.20 24.15 -27.60
C PRO A 427 -3.31 24.34 -29.13
N HIS A 428 -3.11 23.25 -29.87
CA HIS A 428 -2.95 23.05 -31.34
C HIS A 428 -1.47 22.93 -31.83
N ASP A 429 -1.12 22.08 -32.80
CA ASP A 429 -1.95 21.13 -33.58
C ASP A 429 -1.18 19.85 -34.01
N HIS A 430 -1.89 18.87 -34.58
CA HIS A 430 -1.28 17.64 -35.13
C HIS A 430 -0.45 17.89 -36.41
N ARG A 431 0.70 17.20 -36.54
CA ARG A 431 1.23 16.68 -37.82
C ARG A 431 2.28 15.58 -37.61
N THR A 432 2.37 14.68 -38.59
CA THR A 432 3.20 13.46 -38.63
C THR A 432 4.48 13.66 -39.49
N PRO A 433 5.44 12.72 -39.51
CA PRO A 433 6.87 13.06 -39.62
C PRO A 433 7.43 13.25 -41.03
N GLY A 434 8.60 13.89 -41.10
CA GLY A 434 9.49 13.93 -42.28
C GLY A 434 10.87 13.36 -41.96
N ASP A 435 11.45 12.64 -42.93
CA ASP A 435 12.79 12.03 -42.89
C ASP A 435 13.90 13.05 -43.15
N HIS A 436 15.05 12.92 -42.48
CA HIS A 436 16.35 13.40 -42.98
C HIS A 436 17.54 12.65 -42.34
N ARG A 437 18.55 12.36 -43.17
CA ARG A 437 19.89 11.84 -42.81
C ARG A 437 20.95 12.94 -42.95
N HIS A 438 22.20 12.62 -42.57
CA HIS A 438 23.46 13.35 -42.83
C HIS A 438 23.69 14.65 -42.00
N ASP A 439 24.92 15.02 -41.57
CA ASP A 439 26.21 14.28 -41.54
C ASP A 439 27.13 14.75 -40.36
N ARG A 440 28.40 14.31 -40.38
CA ARG A 440 29.45 14.37 -39.33
C ARG A 440 30.11 15.73 -39.02
N HIS A 441 30.96 15.69 -37.97
CA HIS A 441 32.08 16.60 -37.62
C HIS A 441 31.66 17.96 -37.00
N ARG A 442 32.41 18.66 -36.13
CA ARG A 442 33.85 18.73 -35.69
C ARG A 442 33.85 19.35 -34.23
N THR A 443 34.80 19.28 -33.29
CA THR A 443 36.14 18.65 -33.07
C THR A 443 36.47 18.69 -31.55
N VAL A 444 37.47 17.93 -31.04
CA VAL A 444 38.06 18.13 -29.69
C VAL A 444 39.60 17.95 -29.71
N PRO A 445 40.38 18.92 -29.19
CA PRO A 445 41.79 18.71 -28.80
C PRO A 445 42.24 19.46 -27.51
N PRO A 446 43.45 19.20 -26.93
CA PRO A 446 44.20 17.94 -26.87
C PRO A 446 44.85 17.61 -25.49
N ARG A 447 45.53 16.45 -25.45
CA ARG A 447 46.20 15.76 -24.31
C ARG A 447 47.52 16.38 -23.77
N ARG A 448 47.97 15.83 -22.62
CA ARG A 448 49.37 15.46 -22.26
C ARG A 448 49.34 14.43 -21.09
N THR A 449 50.24 13.45 -20.87
CA THR A 449 51.42 12.96 -21.64
C THR A 449 51.51 11.40 -21.67
N HIS A 450 52.45 10.76 -20.95
CA HIS A 450 52.92 9.34 -21.00
C HIS A 450 53.96 9.12 -19.85
N PRO A 451 54.68 7.97 -19.61
CA PRO A 451 54.89 6.74 -20.44
C PRO A 451 54.86 5.37 -19.70
N ALA A 452 55.23 4.28 -20.39
CA ALA A 452 55.56 2.94 -19.86
C ALA A 452 56.51 2.15 -20.82
N PRO A 453 57.23 1.10 -20.38
CA PRO A 453 57.91 0.09 -21.22
C PRO A 453 57.18 -1.29 -21.21
N ARG A 454 56.94 -2.01 -22.33
CA ARG A 454 57.82 -2.90 -23.14
C ARG A 454 58.30 -4.18 -22.39
N ALA A 455 58.35 -5.39 -22.98
CA ALA A 455 58.46 -5.82 -24.40
C ALA A 455 57.69 -7.17 -24.70
N GLN A 456 57.29 -7.50 -25.95
CA GLN A 456 57.90 -8.46 -26.93
C GLN A 456 58.08 -9.94 -26.50
N GLN A 457 57.95 -11.01 -27.33
CA GLN A 457 57.26 -11.30 -28.63
C GLN A 457 57.43 -12.83 -28.99
N ARG A 458 56.77 -13.35 -30.05
CA ARG A 458 56.94 -14.69 -30.74
C ARG A 458 56.26 -15.92 -30.09
N LEU A 459 55.91 -17.06 -30.75
CA LEU A 459 55.50 -17.43 -32.15
C LEU A 459 54.74 -18.81 -32.15
N ARG A 460 54.20 -19.29 -33.31
CA ARG A 460 53.41 -20.57 -33.51
C ARG A 460 54.29 -21.73 -34.11
N PRO A 461 53.82 -22.92 -34.63
CA PRO A 461 52.49 -23.64 -34.65
C PRO A 461 52.47 -25.23 -34.54
N CYS A 462 51.27 -25.85 -34.68
CA CYS A 462 50.92 -27.16 -35.37
C CYS A 462 51.10 -28.61 -34.79
N LEU A 463 49.94 -29.32 -34.57
CA LEU A 463 49.47 -30.65 -35.10
C LEU A 463 50.28 -31.98 -34.89
N PRO A 464 49.73 -33.23 -35.15
CA PRO A 464 48.35 -33.75 -35.36
C PRO A 464 47.97 -35.07 -34.56
N ARG A 465 47.00 -35.87 -35.06
CA ARG A 465 46.25 -37.04 -34.50
C ARG A 465 46.94 -38.43 -34.46
N GLY A 466 46.37 -39.34 -33.65
CA GLY A 466 46.28 -40.82 -33.83
C GLY A 466 45.95 -41.55 -32.50
N ASP A 467 45.49 -42.80 -32.40
CA ASP A 467 44.51 -43.59 -33.20
C ASP A 467 43.98 -44.78 -32.30
N ARG A 468 43.12 -45.68 -32.82
CA ARG A 468 42.47 -46.83 -32.12
C ARG A 468 43.42 -48.04 -31.89
N PRO A 469 43.18 -48.95 -30.89
CA PRO A 469 42.19 -50.05 -31.02
C PRO A 469 41.53 -50.57 -29.71
N ALA A 470 40.72 -51.63 -29.81
CA ALA A 470 40.10 -52.37 -28.70
C ALA A 470 40.17 -53.90 -28.93
N VAL A 471 40.22 -54.71 -27.86
CA VAL A 471 40.32 -56.20 -27.91
C VAL A 471 39.42 -56.86 -26.84
N ARG A 472 38.94 -58.08 -27.11
CA ARG A 472 38.05 -58.91 -26.25
C ARG A 472 38.81 -60.01 -25.50
N LEU A 473 38.25 -60.49 -24.37
CA LEU A 473 38.20 -61.90 -23.86
C LEU A 473 37.32 -61.94 -22.57
N GLY A 474 36.67 -63.03 -22.13
CA GLY A 474 36.43 -64.32 -22.79
C GLY A 474 35.78 -65.47 -21.95
N ARG A 475 34.43 -65.57 -21.92
CA ARG A 475 33.59 -66.82 -21.80
C ARG A 475 33.61 -67.75 -20.53
N ARG A 476 32.44 -68.40 -20.32
CA ARG A 476 32.07 -69.56 -19.43
C ARG A 476 31.95 -69.28 -17.91
N GLY A 477 31.02 -69.89 -17.16
CA GLY A 477 29.81 -70.66 -17.55
C GLY A 477 29.25 -71.63 -16.46
N GLN A 478 28.00 -72.11 -16.63
CA GLN A 478 27.30 -73.17 -15.85
C GLN A 478 26.87 -72.83 -14.39
N ARG A 479 25.95 -73.54 -13.70
CA ARG A 479 24.64 -74.22 -14.00
C ARG A 479 23.97 -74.63 -12.67
N GLY A 480 22.63 -74.68 -12.64
CA GLY A 480 21.81 -75.41 -11.64
C GLY A 480 21.30 -74.57 -10.45
N ARG A 481 20.25 -74.96 -9.70
CA ARG A 481 19.10 -75.88 -9.89
C ARG A 481 18.22 -75.70 -8.62
N GLN A 482 16.89 -75.66 -8.77
CA GLN A 482 15.89 -75.67 -7.66
C GLN A 482 15.79 -77.09 -7.00
N PRO A 483 14.77 -77.48 -6.17
CA PRO A 483 13.68 -76.75 -5.45
C PRO A 483 13.36 -77.20 -4.00
N ARG A 484 12.43 -76.50 -3.30
CA ARG A 484 11.34 -77.03 -2.40
C ARG A 484 10.45 -75.83 -1.96
N ARG A 485 9.09 -75.79 -1.97
CA ARG A 485 7.95 -76.76 -1.98
C ARG A 485 7.81 -77.54 -0.65
N VAL A 486 6.65 -77.74 0.01
CA VAL A 486 5.17 -77.58 -0.26
C VAL A 486 4.45 -77.25 1.09
N LEU A 487 3.26 -76.63 1.20
CA LEU A 487 1.88 -77.19 1.30
C LEU A 487 0.87 -75.98 1.34
N ARG A 488 -0.29 -75.95 0.64
CA ARG A 488 -1.63 -76.56 0.93
C ARG A 488 -2.31 -76.04 2.22
N ARG A 489 -3.63 -75.80 2.31
CA ARG A 489 -4.88 -76.08 1.51
C ARG A 489 -5.93 -74.97 1.86
N SER A 490 -7.13 -74.79 1.32
CA SER A 490 -8.01 -75.37 0.26
C SER A 490 -9.14 -74.34 -0.01
N GLY A 491 -9.58 -74.02 -1.24
CA GLY A 491 -10.67 -74.71 -1.97
C GLY A 491 -11.95 -73.84 -2.00
N ALA A 492 -12.88 -73.92 -2.96
CA ALA A 492 -12.92 -74.67 -4.23
C ALA A 492 -14.01 -74.11 -5.21
N GLY A 493 -13.86 -74.34 -6.53
CA GLY A 493 -14.82 -74.02 -7.60
C GLY A 493 -14.85 -72.54 -8.04
N ASP A 494 -15.27 -72.15 -9.25
CA ASP A 494 -15.67 -72.88 -10.48
C ASP A 494 -15.85 -71.81 -11.61
N ARG A 495 -15.67 -71.95 -12.95
CA ARG A 495 -15.39 -73.08 -13.88
C ARG A 495 -14.29 -72.75 -14.93
N HIS A 496 -14.65 -72.68 -16.22
CA HIS A 496 -13.82 -72.71 -17.43
C HIS A 496 -14.71 -72.30 -18.65
N PRO A 497 -14.24 -72.13 -19.92
CA PRO A 497 -12.86 -72.15 -20.44
C PRO A 497 -12.50 -71.11 -21.56
N ALA A 498 -11.19 -71.06 -21.89
CA ALA A 498 -10.59 -71.02 -23.26
C ALA A 498 -10.61 -69.79 -24.23
N ARG A 499 -9.36 -69.47 -24.66
CA ARG A 499 -8.82 -69.20 -26.03
C ARG A 499 -8.68 -67.76 -26.60
N GLN A 500 -7.40 -67.41 -26.73
CA GLN A 500 -6.72 -66.50 -27.68
C GLN A 500 -6.75 -67.06 -29.15
N PRO A 501 -6.18 -66.43 -30.22
CA PRO A 501 -5.22 -65.30 -30.26
C PRO A 501 -5.42 -64.18 -31.35
N ALA A 502 -4.45 -63.25 -31.33
CA ALA A 502 -4.23 -62.04 -32.14
C ALA A 502 -4.22 -62.17 -33.68
N LEU A 503 -4.23 -61.00 -34.38
CA LEU A 503 -3.21 -60.61 -35.36
C LEU A 503 -3.28 -59.13 -35.82
N ASP A 504 -2.27 -58.68 -36.58
CA ASP A 504 -1.99 -57.29 -36.99
C ASP A 504 -2.98 -56.64 -37.99
N ARG A 505 -3.01 -55.30 -38.02
CA ARG A 505 -2.52 -54.50 -39.18
C ARG A 505 -2.47 -52.99 -38.94
N ALA A 506 -1.72 -52.28 -39.79
CA ALA A 506 -1.56 -50.83 -39.81
C ALA A 506 -2.07 -50.21 -41.13
N ALA A 507 -2.49 -48.94 -41.08
CA ALA A 507 -2.61 -48.07 -42.25
C ALA A 507 -2.62 -46.57 -41.84
N ARG A 508 -2.05 -45.71 -42.68
CA ARG A 508 -2.31 -44.26 -42.72
C ARG A 508 -3.29 -43.96 -43.86
N PRO A 509 -4.16 -42.96 -43.78
CA PRO A 509 -4.70 -42.26 -44.95
C PRO A 509 -3.67 -41.26 -45.52
N LEU A 510 -3.84 -40.89 -46.78
CA LEU A 510 -3.00 -39.93 -47.51
C LEU A 510 -3.75 -38.63 -47.83
N VAL A 511 -2.98 -37.61 -48.22
CA VAL A 511 -3.43 -36.33 -48.78
C VAL A 511 -4.25 -36.56 -50.07
N HIS A 512 -5.26 -35.72 -50.30
CA HIS A 512 -5.80 -35.48 -51.63
C HIS A 512 -6.31 -34.02 -51.76
N ASP A 513 -5.67 -33.25 -52.64
CA ASP A 513 -6.27 -32.06 -53.28
C ASP A 513 -7.09 -32.49 -54.51
N PRO A 514 -8.06 -31.67 -54.93
CA PRO A 514 -7.92 -31.04 -56.26
C PRO A 514 -8.39 -29.56 -56.33
N ALA A 515 -7.89 -28.84 -57.35
CA ALA A 515 -8.28 -27.48 -57.78
C ALA A 515 -8.88 -27.54 -59.22
N PRO A 516 -9.22 -26.44 -59.94
CA PRO A 516 -9.21 -25.00 -59.60
C PRO A 516 -10.50 -24.20 -60.02
N ASP A 517 -10.45 -22.87 -59.82
CA ASP A 517 -11.21 -21.72 -60.39
C ASP A 517 -12.46 -21.87 -61.28
N LEU A 518 -13.44 -20.94 -61.09
CA LEU A 518 -13.91 -19.91 -62.07
C LEU A 518 -14.94 -18.92 -61.39
N PRO A 519 -15.29 -17.74 -61.96
CA PRO A 519 -15.74 -16.56 -61.17
C PRO A 519 -17.19 -16.06 -61.42
N GLY A 520 -17.73 -15.16 -60.56
CA GLY A 520 -18.90 -14.34 -60.96
C GLY A 520 -19.68 -13.44 -59.97
N ARG A 521 -19.13 -12.27 -59.60
CA ARG A 521 -19.90 -11.03 -59.23
C ARG A 521 -20.87 -11.12 -58.00
N PRO A 522 -21.65 -10.07 -57.63
CA PRO A 522 -21.07 -9.02 -56.79
C PRO A 522 -21.91 -8.53 -55.58
N GLY A 523 -21.20 -8.02 -54.57
CA GLY A 523 -21.63 -6.82 -53.82
C GLY A 523 -22.48 -7.01 -52.55
N GLN A 524 -21.82 -6.99 -51.39
CA GLN A 524 -22.41 -6.42 -50.17
C GLN A 524 -21.43 -5.46 -49.47
N ARG A 525 -21.99 -4.32 -49.05
CA ARG A 525 -21.31 -3.09 -48.61
C ARG A 525 -20.27 -3.34 -47.51
N HIS A 526 -19.04 -2.85 -47.71
CA HIS A 526 -18.06 -2.75 -46.63
C HIS A 526 -18.59 -1.87 -45.49
N ARG A 527 -18.94 -2.48 -44.35
CA ARG A 527 -18.77 -1.81 -43.05
C ARG A 527 -17.28 -1.83 -42.71
N HIS A 528 -16.72 -0.70 -42.27
CA HIS A 528 -15.35 -0.66 -41.77
C HIS A 528 -15.24 -1.51 -40.49
N ARG A 529 -14.85 -2.78 -40.64
CA ARG A 529 -14.38 -3.60 -39.54
C ARG A 529 -13.08 -2.96 -39.06
N LEU A 530 -13.13 -2.29 -37.91
CA LEU A 530 -11.93 -1.81 -37.21
C LEU A 530 -10.97 -2.99 -37.06
N VAL A 531 -9.88 -2.97 -37.83
CA VAL A 531 -8.77 -3.91 -37.68
C VAL A 531 -8.14 -3.55 -36.34
N ARG A 532 -8.46 -4.34 -35.31
CA ARG A 532 -7.75 -4.26 -34.03
C ARG A 532 -6.25 -4.39 -34.35
N PRO A 533 -5.38 -3.49 -33.86
CA PRO A 533 -3.95 -3.68 -34.01
C PRO A 533 -3.60 -5.05 -33.44
N ARG A 534 -2.79 -5.84 -34.16
CA ARG A 534 -2.23 -7.07 -33.58
C ARG A 534 -1.31 -6.64 -32.44
N PRO A 535 -1.52 -7.12 -31.19
CA PRO A 535 -0.57 -6.86 -30.12
C PRO A 535 0.78 -7.47 -30.49
N ASP A 536 1.85 -6.86 -30.00
CA ASP A 536 3.22 -7.21 -30.36
C ASP A 536 3.54 -8.68 -30.00
N PRO A 537 4.01 -9.52 -30.94
CA PRO A 537 4.44 -10.89 -30.63
C PRO A 537 5.63 -10.98 -29.67
N ALA A 538 6.33 -9.88 -29.39
CA ALA A 538 7.41 -9.81 -28.40
C ALA A 538 6.92 -9.67 -26.93
N ALA A 539 5.62 -9.45 -26.69
CA ALA A 539 5.09 -9.36 -25.32
C ALA A 539 5.13 -10.73 -24.61
N PRO A 540 5.81 -10.89 -23.46
CA PRO A 540 5.88 -12.14 -22.73
C PRO A 540 4.51 -12.50 -22.13
N ARG A 541 3.90 -13.58 -22.63
CA ARG A 541 2.64 -14.13 -22.11
C ARG A 541 2.92 -15.16 -21.02
N LEU A 542 2.01 -15.28 -20.05
CA LEU A 542 2.01 -16.41 -19.11
C LEU A 542 1.87 -17.76 -19.86
N GLY A 543 2.27 -18.84 -19.18
CA GLY A 543 1.96 -20.20 -19.64
C GLY A 543 0.44 -20.47 -19.65
N PRO A 544 -0.01 -21.52 -20.36
CA PRO A 544 -1.44 -21.80 -20.61
C PRO A 544 -2.19 -22.39 -19.40
N SER A 545 -1.87 -21.96 -18.17
CA SER A 545 -2.52 -22.45 -16.94
C SER A 545 -3.95 -21.88 -16.85
N ALA A 546 -4.95 -22.69 -17.14
CA ALA A 546 -6.38 -22.29 -17.07
C ALA A 546 -6.87 -21.91 -15.66
N LEU A 547 -6.06 -22.21 -14.64
CA LEU A 547 -6.25 -21.90 -13.22
C LEU A 547 -4.86 -21.80 -12.58
N GLY A 548 -4.70 -21.01 -11.51
CA GLY A 548 -3.47 -20.95 -10.71
C GLY A 548 -3.72 -21.28 -9.23
N LEU A 549 -2.73 -21.85 -8.54
CA LEU A 549 -2.80 -22.21 -7.12
C LEU A 549 -2.24 -21.08 -6.24
N GLY A 550 -3.09 -20.46 -5.42
CA GLY A 550 -2.70 -19.45 -4.43
C GLY A 550 -2.32 -20.08 -3.08
N ALA A 551 -1.02 -20.16 -2.78
CA ALA A 551 -0.51 -20.92 -1.63
C ALA A 551 -0.69 -20.25 -0.26
N MET A 552 -1.13 -18.98 -0.19
CA MET A 552 -1.29 -18.21 1.06
C MET A 552 -2.10 -18.95 2.16
N GLY A 553 -3.10 -19.75 1.77
CA GLY A 553 -3.93 -20.51 2.71
C GLY A 553 -3.20 -21.64 3.46
N MET A 554 -2.03 -22.06 2.96
CA MET A 554 -1.17 -23.11 3.55
C MET A 554 -0.27 -22.56 4.68
N SER A 555 -0.47 -21.31 5.13
CA SER A 555 0.43 -20.64 6.08
C SER A 555 -0.32 -19.70 7.03
N GLY A 556 -1.30 -20.25 7.75
CA GLY A 556 -1.98 -19.60 8.89
C GLY A 556 -3.01 -18.51 8.56
N ALA A 557 -3.08 -18.04 7.31
CA ALA A 557 -3.89 -16.88 6.88
C ALA A 557 -5.42 -17.02 7.12
N TYR A 558 -5.91 -18.25 7.31
CA TYR A 558 -7.31 -18.59 7.60
C TYR A 558 -7.39 -19.60 8.76
N GLY A 559 -6.62 -19.35 9.81
CA GLY A 559 -6.33 -20.34 10.85
C GLY A 559 -5.33 -21.41 10.39
N GLU A 560 -5.10 -22.40 11.25
CA GLU A 560 -4.10 -23.46 11.05
C GLU A 560 -4.26 -24.23 9.72
N ALA A 561 -3.14 -24.74 9.21
CA ALA A 561 -3.06 -25.53 8.00
C ALA A 561 -2.16 -26.74 8.25
N ASP A 562 -2.62 -27.94 7.88
CA ASP A 562 -1.77 -29.13 7.95
C ASP A 562 -0.70 -29.08 6.84
N ARG A 563 0.55 -29.38 7.21
CA ARG A 563 1.70 -29.31 6.31
C ARG A 563 1.70 -30.43 5.27
N ALA A 564 1.36 -31.66 5.67
CA ALA A 564 1.37 -32.81 4.77
C ALA A 564 0.25 -32.71 3.73
N GLU A 565 -0.95 -32.30 4.15
CA GLU A 565 -2.08 -32.04 3.26
C GLU A 565 -1.84 -30.82 2.36
N SER A 566 -1.14 -29.78 2.84
CA SER A 566 -0.71 -28.65 2.00
C SER A 566 0.25 -29.10 0.90
N VAL A 567 1.29 -29.89 1.23
CA VAL A 567 2.21 -30.48 0.25
C VAL A 567 1.47 -31.38 -0.75
N ALA A 568 0.58 -32.25 -0.26
CA ALA A 568 -0.24 -33.12 -1.10
C ALA A 568 -1.22 -32.33 -2.00
N THR A 569 -1.65 -31.14 -1.59
CA THR A 569 -2.47 -30.22 -2.39
C THR A 569 -1.65 -29.60 -3.53
N VAL A 570 -0.40 -29.20 -3.28
CA VAL A 570 0.52 -28.72 -4.34
C VAL A 570 0.78 -29.82 -5.36
N HIS A 571 1.03 -31.06 -4.92
CA HIS A 571 1.17 -32.21 -5.82
C HIS A 571 -0.09 -32.45 -6.65
N ALA A 572 -1.26 -32.55 -6.02
CA ALA A 572 -2.51 -32.76 -6.72
C ALA A 572 -2.87 -31.65 -7.72
N ALA A 573 -2.42 -30.41 -7.50
CA ALA A 573 -2.60 -29.31 -8.45
C ALA A 573 -1.73 -29.49 -9.70
N LEU A 574 -0.43 -29.75 -9.50
CA LEU A 574 0.52 -30.01 -10.58
C LEU A 574 0.13 -31.25 -11.39
N ASP A 575 -0.28 -32.32 -10.71
CA ASP A 575 -0.70 -33.58 -11.34
C ASP A 575 -2.06 -33.45 -12.07
N ALA A 576 -2.84 -32.41 -11.75
CA ALA A 576 -4.04 -31.99 -12.50
C ALA A 576 -3.76 -30.92 -13.58
N GLY A 577 -2.49 -30.59 -13.85
CA GLY A 577 -2.09 -29.65 -14.92
C GLY A 577 -2.11 -28.16 -14.55
N VAL A 578 -2.28 -27.81 -13.27
CA VAL A 578 -2.08 -26.43 -12.79
C VAL A 578 -0.59 -26.13 -12.79
N THR A 579 -0.13 -25.23 -13.65
CA THR A 579 1.30 -24.89 -13.78
C THR A 579 1.68 -23.59 -13.06
N LEU A 580 0.74 -22.67 -12.81
CA LEU A 580 0.99 -21.45 -12.05
C LEU A 580 0.82 -21.66 -10.53
N ILE A 581 1.87 -21.42 -9.75
CA ILE A 581 1.87 -21.43 -8.28
C ILE A 581 2.23 -20.02 -7.78
N ASP A 582 1.42 -19.49 -6.86
CA ASP A 582 1.55 -18.13 -6.35
C ASP A 582 1.81 -18.07 -4.83
N THR A 583 2.84 -17.31 -4.45
CA THR A 583 3.33 -17.15 -3.08
C THR A 583 3.81 -15.70 -2.80
N GLY A 584 4.50 -15.49 -1.68
CA GLY A 584 5.18 -14.24 -1.34
C GLY A 584 6.04 -14.35 -0.08
N ASP A 585 7.12 -13.56 -0.03
CA ASP A 585 8.11 -13.57 1.06
C ASP A 585 7.50 -13.34 2.46
N PHE A 586 6.42 -12.57 2.53
CA PHE A 586 5.71 -12.23 3.75
C PHE A 586 4.66 -13.28 4.18
N TYR A 587 4.38 -14.32 3.39
CA TYR A 587 3.44 -15.39 3.76
C TYR A 587 4.03 -16.24 4.89
N ALA A 588 3.67 -15.86 6.14
CA ALA A 588 4.27 -16.34 7.38
C ALA A 588 5.81 -16.26 7.37
N MET A 589 6.33 -15.10 6.94
CA MET A 589 7.76 -14.74 6.96
C MET A 589 8.67 -15.74 6.22
N GLY A 590 8.24 -16.20 5.04
CA GLY A 590 8.96 -17.14 4.19
C GLY A 590 8.68 -18.61 4.48
N HIS A 591 7.85 -18.93 5.48
CA HIS A 591 7.40 -20.30 5.75
C HIS A 591 6.68 -20.91 4.54
N ASN A 592 5.87 -20.13 3.81
CA ASN A 592 5.18 -20.63 2.62
C ASN A 592 6.15 -21.02 1.48
N GLU A 593 7.20 -20.22 1.27
CA GLU A 593 8.26 -20.53 0.30
C GLU A 593 9.05 -21.80 0.69
N LEU A 594 9.34 -21.98 1.99
CA LEU A 594 9.97 -23.20 2.51
C LEU A 594 9.09 -24.46 2.36
N LEU A 595 7.76 -24.31 2.47
CA LEU A 595 6.78 -25.39 2.21
C LEU A 595 6.73 -25.73 0.73
N LEU A 596 6.77 -24.73 -0.15
CA LEU A 596 6.84 -24.94 -1.60
C LEU A 596 8.18 -25.59 -2.02
N ALA A 597 9.30 -25.22 -1.42
CA ALA A 597 10.61 -25.86 -1.63
C ALA A 597 10.64 -27.35 -1.22
N GLU A 598 9.77 -27.75 -0.29
CA GLU A 598 9.54 -29.16 0.05
C GLU A 598 8.65 -29.84 -1.00
N ALA A 599 7.52 -29.24 -1.36
CA ALA A 599 6.56 -29.81 -2.29
C ALA A 599 7.11 -29.95 -3.73
N LEU A 600 7.96 -29.02 -4.17
CA LEU A 600 8.49 -28.96 -5.54
C LEU A 600 9.80 -29.76 -5.70
N ARG A 601 10.36 -30.30 -4.62
CA ARG A 601 11.65 -31.01 -4.63
C ARG A 601 11.60 -32.24 -5.55
N GLY A 602 12.46 -32.24 -6.56
CA GLY A 602 12.58 -33.34 -7.53
C GLY A 602 11.55 -33.32 -8.67
N ARG A 603 10.68 -32.30 -8.74
CA ARG A 603 9.92 -31.99 -9.97
C ARG A 603 10.79 -31.14 -10.91
N ASP A 604 10.56 -31.30 -12.21
CA ASP A 604 11.26 -30.52 -13.24
C ASP A 604 10.95 -29.01 -13.09
N ARG A 605 11.97 -28.16 -13.09
CA ARG A 605 11.83 -26.73 -12.81
C ARG A 605 11.09 -25.97 -13.92
N ASP A 606 11.19 -26.40 -15.17
CA ASP A 606 10.47 -25.81 -16.30
C ASP A 606 9.02 -26.35 -16.42
N SER A 607 8.60 -27.30 -15.56
CA SER A 607 7.22 -27.84 -15.56
C SER A 607 6.19 -26.98 -14.81
N TYR A 608 6.62 -25.93 -14.10
CA TYR A 608 5.77 -25.03 -13.34
C TYR A 608 6.32 -23.60 -13.33
N GLN A 609 5.46 -22.63 -13.02
CA GLN A 609 5.76 -21.20 -12.94
C GLN A 609 5.54 -20.68 -11.52
N LEU A 610 6.57 -20.09 -10.91
CA LEU A 610 6.53 -19.44 -9.61
C LEU A 610 6.23 -17.94 -9.73
N SER A 611 5.07 -17.53 -9.23
CA SER A 611 4.71 -16.14 -8.95
C SER A 611 5.04 -15.79 -7.51
N VAL A 612 5.94 -14.82 -7.29
CA VAL A 612 6.40 -14.44 -5.95
C VAL A 612 6.21 -12.94 -5.72
N LYS A 613 5.48 -12.60 -4.65
CA LYS A 613 5.36 -11.23 -4.14
C LYS A 613 6.46 -10.91 -3.14
N PHE A 614 6.95 -9.67 -3.15
CA PHE A 614 7.97 -9.22 -2.20
C PHE A 614 7.64 -7.90 -1.50
N GLY A 615 8.42 -7.56 -0.47
CA GLY A 615 8.55 -6.17 0.01
C GLY A 615 7.40 -5.68 0.90
N MET A 616 6.69 -6.59 1.57
CA MET A 616 5.71 -6.24 2.60
C MET A 616 6.35 -6.41 3.98
N LEU A 617 6.71 -5.29 4.61
CA LEU A 617 7.49 -5.31 5.85
C LEU A 617 6.65 -5.83 7.03
N ARG A 618 7.25 -6.69 7.86
CA ARG A 618 6.62 -7.30 9.03
C ARG A 618 7.52 -7.21 10.26
N GLY A 619 6.94 -6.92 11.42
CA GLY A 619 7.64 -6.93 12.70
C GLY A 619 7.43 -8.25 13.48
N PRO A 620 8.00 -8.37 14.69
CA PRO A 620 7.82 -9.53 15.56
C PRO A 620 6.38 -9.65 16.10
N GLY A 621 5.49 -10.28 15.31
CA GLY A 621 4.10 -10.55 15.67
C GLY A 621 3.09 -9.99 14.66
N PRO A 622 1.99 -9.34 15.09
CA PRO A 622 0.98 -8.80 14.17
C PRO A 622 1.48 -7.59 13.37
N ASP A 623 2.60 -6.99 13.80
CA ASP A 623 3.14 -5.73 13.29
C ASP A 623 3.37 -5.73 11.77
N PHE A 624 2.96 -4.62 11.15
CA PHE A 624 3.03 -4.34 9.73
C PHE A 624 3.85 -3.07 9.52
N GLY A 625 5.00 -3.19 8.86
CA GLY A 625 5.97 -2.09 8.67
C GLY A 625 5.72 -1.23 7.43
N GLY A 626 4.64 -1.47 6.68
CA GLY A 626 4.41 -0.86 5.37
C GLY A 626 5.00 -1.69 4.23
N HIS A 627 5.48 -1.00 3.20
CA HIS A 627 6.12 -1.59 2.03
C HIS A 627 7.52 -1.01 1.84
N ASP A 628 8.41 -1.79 1.24
CA ASP A 628 9.75 -1.36 0.85
C ASP A 628 10.08 -1.91 -0.53
N CYS A 629 9.98 -1.06 -1.54
CA CYS A 629 10.24 -1.41 -2.94
C CYS A 629 11.52 -0.74 -3.49
N ARG A 630 12.38 -0.20 -2.63
CA ARG A 630 13.63 0.46 -3.04
C ARG A 630 14.54 -0.51 -3.82
N PRO A 631 15.33 -0.05 -4.81
CA PRO A 631 16.16 -0.93 -5.66
C PRO A 631 17.07 -1.92 -4.92
N GLU A 632 17.63 -1.54 -3.77
CA GLU A 632 18.43 -2.41 -2.91
C GLU A 632 17.60 -3.43 -2.14
N ALA A 633 16.36 -3.07 -1.76
CA ALA A 633 15.44 -3.95 -1.05
C ALA A 633 14.87 -5.04 -1.97
N VAL A 634 14.48 -4.68 -3.21
CA VAL A 634 14.05 -5.61 -4.27
C VAL A 634 15.03 -6.78 -4.41
N LYS A 635 16.32 -6.47 -4.54
CA LYS A 635 17.40 -7.46 -4.74
C LYS A 635 17.63 -8.33 -3.50
N ASN A 636 17.50 -7.75 -2.31
CA ASN A 636 17.66 -8.46 -1.03
C ASN A 636 16.49 -9.43 -0.75
N PHE A 637 15.24 -9.01 -1.00
CA PHE A 637 14.08 -9.91 -0.92
C PHE A 637 14.17 -11.05 -1.93
N LEU A 638 14.60 -10.76 -3.17
CA LEU A 638 14.80 -11.77 -4.21
C LEU A 638 15.81 -12.84 -3.79
N ALA A 639 16.97 -12.43 -3.27
CA ALA A 639 17.99 -13.35 -2.76
C ALA A 639 17.46 -14.26 -1.64
N TYR A 640 16.63 -13.73 -0.73
CA TYR A 640 15.99 -14.55 0.30
C TYR A 640 14.92 -15.51 -0.26
N SER A 641 14.08 -15.06 -1.21
CA SER A 641 13.07 -15.91 -1.85
C SER A 641 13.71 -17.07 -2.62
N LEU A 642 14.74 -16.80 -3.45
CA LEU A 642 15.51 -17.83 -4.15
C LEU A 642 16.12 -18.85 -3.17
N THR A 643 16.72 -18.36 -2.08
CA THR A 643 17.31 -19.20 -1.02
C THR A 643 16.27 -20.09 -0.33
N ARG A 644 15.08 -19.56 -0.02
CA ARG A 644 14.01 -20.32 0.65
C ARG A 644 13.30 -21.31 -0.28
N LEU A 645 13.11 -20.93 -1.55
CA LEU A 645 12.51 -21.78 -2.59
C LEU A 645 13.46 -22.88 -3.09
N GLY A 646 14.78 -22.71 -2.91
CA GLY A 646 15.79 -23.65 -3.37
C GLY A 646 15.96 -23.65 -4.90
N THR A 647 15.75 -22.51 -5.55
CA THR A 647 15.81 -22.34 -7.01
C THR A 647 16.73 -21.17 -7.39
N ASP A 648 17.22 -21.18 -8.62
CA ASP A 648 18.09 -20.18 -9.22
C ASP A 648 17.33 -19.00 -9.85
N HIS A 649 16.04 -19.16 -10.17
CA HIS A 649 15.22 -18.11 -10.77
C HIS A 649 13.73 -18.14 -10.35
N ILE A 650 13.07 -16.98 -10.43
CA ILE A 650 11.61 -16.81 -10.26
C ILE A 650 10.97 -16.49 -11.61
N ASP A 651 9.80 -17.08 -11.92
CA ASP A 651 9.17 -16.86 -13.24
C ASP A 651 8.46 -15.51 -13.32
N ILE A 652 7.71 -15.12 -12.29
CA ILE A 652 7.04 -13.81 -12.23
C ILE A 652 7.30 -13.16 -10.87
N TYR A 653 8.14 -12.13 -10.85
CA TYR A 653 8.50 -11.39 -9.63
C TYR A 653 7.76 -10.04 -9.59
N ARG A 654 7.14 -9.72 -8.45
CA ARG A 654 6.26 -8.53 -8.31
C ARG A 654 6.31 -7.91 -6.91
N PRO A 655 6.18 -6.59 -6.76
CA PRO A 655 5.98 -5.98 -5.45
C PRO A 655 4.59 -6.38 -4.90
N ALA A 656 4.47 -6.51 -3.57
CA ALA A 656 3.21 -6.87 -2.93
C ALA A 656 2.11 -5.80 -3.07
N ARG A 657 2.51 -4.53 -3.11
CA ARG A 657 1.71 -3.31 -3.32
C ARG A 657 2.62 -2.22 -3.90
N LEU A 658 2.05 -1.09 -4.33
CA LEU A 658 2.83 0.11 -4.60
C LEU A 658 3.41 0.68 -3.29
N ASP A 659 4.71 0.94 -3.29
CA ASP A 659 5.37 1.75 -2.27
C ASP A 659 5.18 3.23 -2.61
N PRO A 660 4.52 4.05 -1.75
CA PRO A 660 4.28 5.46 -2.03
C PRO A 660 5.54 6.34 -1.89
N ALA A 661 6.64 5.82 -1.36
CA ALA A 661 7.90 6.53 -1.20
C ALA A 661 8.88 6.31 -2.38
N VAL A 662 8.62 5.33 -3.25
CA VAL A 662 9.52 4.94 -4.35
C VAL A 662 8.79 5.06 -5.70
N PRO A 663 9.32 5.80 -6.70
CA PRO A 663 8.77 5.80 -8.05
C PRO A 663 8.73 4.39 -8.64
N ILE A 664 7.62 4.00 -9.25
CA ILE A 664 7.44 2.63 -9.80
C ILE A 664 8.53 2.29 -10.83
N GLU A 665 9.06 3.29 -11.52
CA GLU A 665 10.16 3.17 -12.47
C GLU A 665 11.47 2.69 -11.83
N GLU A 666 11.75 3.07 -10.58
CA GLU A 666 12.94 2.63 -9.84
C GLU A 666 12.79 1.17 -9.38
N THR A 667 11.63 0.83 -8.80
CA THR A 667 11.26 -0.55 -8.45
C THR A 667 11.35 -1.47 -9.67
N VAL A 668 10.79 -1.05 -10.80
CA VAL A 668 10.76 -1.83 -12.04
C VAL A 668 12.14 -1.90 -12.69
N GLY A 669 12.94 -0.83 -12.63
CA GLY A 669 14.35 -0.86 -13.06
C GLY A 669 15.16 -1.90 -12.28
N ALA A 670 14.97 -1.98 -10.97
CA ALA A 670 15.63 -2.99 -10.14
C ALA A 670 15.19 -4.43 -10.47
N ILE A 671 13.90 -4.65 -10.76
CA ILE A 671 13.42 -5.96 -11.25
C ILE A 671 13.99 -6.26 -12.64
N LYS A 672 14.08 -5.25 -13.53
CA LYS A 672 14.68 -5.40 -14.86
C LYS A 672 16.13 -5.84 -14.79
N GLU A 673 16.95 -5.25 -13.91
CA GLU A 673 18.34 -5.70 -13.71
C GLU A 673 18.41 -7.19 -13.30
N MET A 674 17.43 -7.67 -12.53
CA MET A 674 17.36 -9.09 -12.13
C MET A 674 16.81 -10.01 -13.23
N ILE A 675 16.06 -9.46 -14.20
CA ILE A 675 15.69 -10.16 -15.44
C ILE A 675 16.90 -10.25 -16.37
N ASP A 676 17.62 -9.14 -16.57
CA ASP A 676 18.84 -9.10 -17.40
C ASP A 676 19.97 -9.99 -16.82
N ALA A 677 19.95 -10.22 -15.50
CA ALA A 677 20.84 -11.16 -14.80
C ALA A 677 20.33 -12.62 -14.72
N GLY A 678 19.12 -12.91 -15.20
CA GLY A 678 18.54 -14.26 -15.24
C GLY A 678 17.89 -14.78 -13.95
N TYR A 679 17.92 -14.02 -12.85
CA TYR A 679 17.28 -14.40 -11.58
C TYR A 679 15.74 -14.27 -11.60
N VAL A 680 15.19 -13.57 -12.59
CA VAL A 680 13.75 -13.40 -12.82
C VAL A 680 13.47 -13.61 -14.30
N ARG A 681 12.40 -14.32 -14.70
CA ARG A 681 12.00 -14.39 -16.13
C ARG A 681 11.13 -13.18 -16.53
N HIS A 682 10.13 -12.84 -15.72
CA HIS A 682 9.13 -11.83 -16.07
C HIS A 682 8.78 -10.87 -14.92
N LEU A 683 8.45 -9.63 -15.29
CA LEU A 683 7.91 -8.61 -14.39
C LEU A 683 6.41 -8.84 -14.18
N GLY A 684 5.99 -8.94 -12.93
CA GLY A 684 4.60 -8.80 -12.54
C GLY A 684 4.34 -7.53 -11.72
N LEU A 685 3.09 -7.13 -11.63
CA LEU A 685 2.61 -6.08 -10.72
C LEU A 685 1.52 -6.64 -9.78
N SER A 686 1.16 -5.88 -8.74
CA SER A 686 -0.01 -6.18 -7.91
C SER A 686 -0.72 -4.91 -7.44
N GLU A 687 -2.06 -4.91 -7.52
CA GLU A 687 -2.94 -3.90 -6.87
C GLU A 687 -2.63 -2.43 -7.21
N VAL A 688 -2.32 -2.17 -8.48
CA VAL A 688 -2.00 -0.84 -9.05
C VAL A 688 -3.04 -0.36 -10.07
N ASP A 689 -3.06 0.94 -10.32
CA ASP A 689 -3.97 1.60 -11.27
C ASP A 689 -3.43 1.60 -12.72
N ALA A 690 -4.30 2.00 -13.67
CA ALA A 690 -3.98 2.06 -15.09
C ALA A 690 -2.80 3.00 -15.42
N ALA A 691 -2.62 4.09 -14.65
CA ALA A 691 -1.52 5.03 -14.83
C ALA A 691 -0.17 4.43 -14.40
N THR A 692 -0.14 3.74 -13.26
CA THR A 692 1.04 3.06 -12.74
C THR A 692 1.44 1.87 -13.60
N ILE A 693 0.48 1.11 -14.13
CA ILE A 693 0.72 0.02 -15.09
C ILE A 693 1.42 0.55 -16.34
N ARG A 694 0.95 1.66 -16.92
CA ARG A 694 1.56 2.29 -18.11
C ARG A 694 2.98 2.79 -17.85
N ARG A 695 3.22 3.41 -16.68
CA ARG A 695 4.56 3.86 -16.25
C ARG A 695 5.53 2.68 -16.07
N ALA A 696 5.11 1.62 -15.40
CA ALA A 696 5.90 0.40 -15.24
C ALA A 696 6.24 -0.26 -16.60
N HIS A 697 5.23 -0.47 -17.44
CA HIS A 697 5.39 -1.13 -18.74
C HIS A 697 6.32 -0.35 -19.70
N ALA A 698 6.42 0.97 -19.55
CA ALA A 698 7.35 1.81 -20.31
C ALA A 698 8.84 1.64 -19.91
N VAL A 699 9.14 1.04 -18.76
CA VAL A 699 10.51 0.74 -18.30
C VAL A 699 10.90 -0.71 -18.60
N GLN A 700 9.97 -1.65 -18.39
CA GLN A 700 10.13 -3.07 -18.71
C GLN A 700 8.74 -3.66 -18.99
N PRO A 701 8.55 -4.45 -20.08
CA PRO A 701 7.27 -5.09 -20.36
C PRO A 701 6.75 -5.91 -19.17
N VAL A 702 5.59 -5.50 -18.66
CA VAL A 702 4.85 -6.20 -17.61
C VAL A 702 4.15 -7.40 -18.26
N ALA A 703 4.38 -8.61 -17.74
CA ALA A 703 3.72 -9.83 -18.22
C ALA A 703 2.35 -10.06 -17.55
N ASP A 704 2.21 -9.67 -16.28
CA ASP A 704 1.06 -10.00 -15.43
C ASP A 704 0.70 -8.90 -14.42
N LEU A 705 -0.58 -8.63 -14.23
CA LEU A 705 -1.10 -7.93 -13.06
C LEU A 705 -1.86 -8.90 -12.15
N GLN A 706 -1.54 -8.92 -10.86
CA GLN A 706 -2.35 -9.62 -9.86
C GLN A 706 -3.24 -8.66 -9.06
N ILE A 707 -4.56 -8.80 -9.19
CA ILE A 707 -5.56 -7.92 -8.56
C ILE A 707 -6.79 -8.74 -8.11
N GLU A 708 -7.56 -8.21 -7.16
CA GLU A 708 -8.80 -8.86 -6.70
C GLU A 708 -9.93 -8.72 -7.74
N TYR A 709 -10.42 -9.84 -8.28
CA TYR A 709 -11.49 -9.83 -9.29
C TYR A 709 -12.51 -10.98 -9.13
N PRO A 710 -13.34 -10.96 -8.07
CA PRO A 710 -14.56 -11.75 -7.96
C PRO A 710 -15.75 -11.11 -8.68
N LEU A 711 -16.82 -11.90 -8.92
CA LEU A 711 -18.15 -11.45 -9.35
C LEU A 711 -18.67 -10.20 -8.62
N ILE A 712 -18.36 -10.08 -7.32
CA ILE A 712 -18.84 -9.00 -6.45
C ILE A 712 -17.85 -7.82 -6.31
N SER A 713 -16.81 -7.70 -7.15
CA SER A 713 -15.86 -6.55 -7.12
C SER A 713 -15.24 -6.33 -8.49
N ARG A 714 -15.62 -5.23 -9.13
CA ARG A 714 -15.57 -5.07 -10.58
C ARG A 714 -15.06 -3.69 -11.02
N ALA A 715 -14.61 -2.84 -10.10
CA ALA A 715 -14.02 -1.53 -10.43
C ALA A 715 -12.84 -1.58 -11.43
N ILE A 716 -12.15 -2.72 -11.55
CA ILE A 716 -11.06 -2.89 -12.53
C ILE A 716 -11.56 -2.85 -13.99
N GLU A 717 -12.85 -3.10 -14.25
CA GLU A 717 -13.41 -3.19 -15.60
C GLU A 717 -13.41 -1.84 -16.35
N ALA A 718 -13.44 -0.72 -15.61
CA ALA A 718 -13.55 0.61 -16.20
C ALA A 718 -12.25 1.12 -16.85
N GLU A 719 -11.09 0.86 -16.23
CA GLU A 719 -9.80 1.44 -16.65
C GLU A 719 -8.64 0.44 -16.70
N VAL A 720 -8.60 -0.54 -15.78
CA VAL A 720 -7.50 -1.50 -15.68
C VAL A 720 -7.62 -2.59 -16.73
N LEU A 721 -8.75 -3.30 -16.84
CA LEU A 721 -8.92 -4.34 -17.88
C LEU A 721 -8.74 -3.80 -19.31
N PRO A 722 -9.27 -2.61 -19.69
CA PRO A 722 -8.95 -1.99 -20.98
C PRO A 722 -7.45 -1.76 -21.18
N THR A 723 -6.74 -1.28 -20.15
CA THR A 723 -5.30 -1.03 -20.18
C THR A 723 -4.48 -2.32 -20.31
N LEU A 724 -4.85 -3.40 -19.62
CA LEU A 724 -4.17 -4.69 -19.78
C LEU A 724 -4.36 -5.25 -21.20
N ARG A 725 -5.59 -5.18 -21.73
CA ARG A 725 -5.94 -5.63 -23.09
C ARG A 725 -5.25 -4.81 -24.18
N GLU A 726 -5.04 -3.51 -23.96
CA GLU A 726 -4.30 -2.61 -24.86
C GLU A 726 -2.79 -2.94 -24.89
N LEU A 727 -2.20 -3.19 -23.72
CA LEU A 727 -0.76 -3.44 -23.55
C LEU A 727 -0.37 -4.93 -23.69
N GLY A 728 -1.34 -5.83 -23.91
CA GLY A 728 -1.10 -7.27 -24.05
C GLY A 728 -0.74 -8.00 -22.74
N ILE A 729 -1.06 -7.41 -21.59
CA ILE A 729 -0.68 -7.89 -20.26
C ILE A 729 -1.70 -8.93 -19.74
N GLY A 730 -1.22 -9.99 -19.10
CA GLY A 730 -2.06 -10.98 -18.42
C GLY A 730 -2.67 -10.47 -17.10
N LEU A 731 -3.66 -11.21 -16.59
CA LEU A 731 -4.27 -10.95 -15.29
C LEU A 731 -4.39 -12.21 -14.45
N THR A 732 -3.63 -12.30 -13.37
CA THR A 732 -3.85 -13.28 -12.31
C THR A 732 -4.94 -12.74 -11.37
N ALA A 733 -6.18 -13.19 -11.55
CA ALA A 733 -7.33 -12.75 -10.78
C ALA A 733 -7.39 -13.45 -9.42
N TYR A 734 -6.98 -12.76 -8.33
CA TYR A 734 -7.06 -13.32 -6.98
C TYR A 734 -8.42 -13.08 -6.33
N GLY A 735 -8.72 -13.87 -5.30
CA GLY A 735 -9.87 -13.62 -4.44
C GLY A 735 -11.22 -13.87 -5.11
N VAL A 736 -11.24 -14.68 -6.19
CA VAL A 736 -12.40 -15.07 -7.01
C VAL A 736 -13.67 -15.40 -6.21
N LEU A 737 -13.52 -16.07 -5.04
CA LEU A 737 -14.63 -16.44 -4.16
C LEU A 737 -14.91 -15.43 -3.02
N SER A 738 -14.38 -14.21 -3.12
CA SER A 738 -14.32 -13.17 -2.09
C SER A 738 -13.97 -13.73 -0.70
N ARG A 739 -12.84 -14.45 -0.61
CA ARG A 739 -12.31 -15.09 0.62
C ARG A 739 -13.25 -16.17 1.21
N GLY A 740 -14.08 -16.76 0.35
CA GLY A 740 -15.05 -17.81 0.70
C GLY A 740 -16.49 -17.31 0.84
N LEU A 741 -16.73 -15.99 0.88
CA LEU A 741 -18.06 -15.40 1.04
C LEU A 741 -19.06 -15.87 -0.03
N ILE A 742 -18.62 -15.99 -1.29
CA ILE A 742 -19.46 -16.47 -2.40
C ILE A 742 -19.13 -17.91 -2.82
N SER A 743 -18.52 -18.71 -1.94
CA SER A 743 -18.24 -20.13 -2.22
C SER A 743 -19.48 -21.04 -2.14
N GLY A 744 -20.53 -20.59 -1.44
CA GLY A 744 -21.69 -21.41 -1.08
C GLY A 744 -21.62 -22.05 0.31
N HIS A 745 -20.44 -22.06 0.95
CA HIS A 745 -20.21 -22.69 2.27
C HIS A 745 -20.26 -21.72 3.47
N TRP A 746 -20.35 -20.41 3.23
CA TRP A 746 -20.45 -19.40 4.29
C TRP A 746 -21.90 -19.11 4.63
N THR A 747 -22.23 -19.01 5.92
CA THR A 747 -23.59 -18.74 6.42
C THR A 747 -23.65 -17.44 7.23
N ALA A 748 -24.84 -16.83 7.29
CA ALA A 748 -25.09 -15.71 8.20
C ALA A 748 -24.92 -16.19 9.66
N GLY A 749 -24.31 -15.35 10.51
CA GLY A 749 -23.96 -15.72 11.89
C GLY A 749 -22.71 -16.59 12.05
N HIS A 750 -22.01 -16.99 10.98
CA HIS A 750 -20.71 -17.65 11.11
C HIS A 750 -19.64 -16.65 11.59
N THR A 751 -19.15 -16.83 12.81
CA THR A 751 -18.02 -16.06 13.36
C THR A 751 -16.70 -16.68 12.93
N ALA A 752 -15.85 -15.87 12.28
CA ALA A 752 -14.50 -16.28 11.89
C ALA A 752 -13.64 -16.65 13.12
N GLY A 753 -12.84 -17.71 13.01
CA GLY A 753 -12.05 -18.23 14.14
C GLY A 753 -10.87 -17.35 14.56
N PRO A 754 -10.24 -17.60 15.72
CA PRO A 754 -9.06 -16.88 16.16
C PRO A 754 -7.95 -16.88 15.10
N GLY A 755 -7.43 -15.69 14.78
CA GLY A 755 -6.40 -15.51 13.75
C GLY A 755 -6.90 -15.42 12.30
N ASP A 756 -8.19 -15.67 12.02
CA ASP A 756 -8.76 -15.52 10.67
C ASP A 756 -8.92 -14.05 10.29
N MET A 757 -8.24 -13.62 9.22
CA MET A 757 -8.27 -12.24 8.73
C MET A 757 -9.68 -11.77 8.30
N ARG A 758 -10.64 -12.68 8.10
CA ARG A 758 -12.04 -12.33 7.80
C ARG A 758 -12.74 -11.65 8.97
N ALA A 759 -12.31 -11.90 10.20
CA ALA A 759 -12.88 -11.29 11.41
C ALA A 759 -12.83 -9.74 11.43
N VAL A 760 -11.91 -9.14 10.65
CA VAL A 760 -11.76 -7.67 10.53
C VAL A 760 -12.18 -7.12 9.16
N SER A 761 -12.62 -7.96 8.22
CA SER A 761 -12.97 -7.52 6.87
C SER A 761 -14.41 -6.97 6.81
N PRO A 762 -14.64 -5.71 6.34
CA PRO A 762 -15.95 -5.09 6.34
C PRO A 762 -17.08 -5.85 5.60
N ARG A 763 -16.74 -6.74 4.66
CA ARG A 763 -17.72 -7.60 3.95
C ARG A 763 -18.37 -8.67 4.84
N PHE A 764 -17.70 -9.06 5.91
CA PHE A 764 -18.12 -10.07 6.86
C PHE A 764 -18.80 -9.46 8.10
N ALA A 765 -18.92 -8.12 8.16
CA ALA A 765 -19.68 -7.44 9.20
C ALA A 765 -21.19 -7.66 9.04
N ALA A 766 -21.92 -7.65 10.16
CA ALA A 766 -23.37 -7.75 10.19
C ALA A 766 -24.05 -6.66 9.35
N GLY A 767 -25.11 -7.03 8.62
CA GLY A 767 -25.81 -6.19 7.64
C GLY A 767 -25.15 -6.17 6.26
N ASN A 768 -23.84 -6.41 6.17
CA ASN A 768 -23.11 -6.57 4.91
C ASN A 768 -23.08 -8.04 4.48
N VAL A 769 -22.79 -8.96 5.40
CA VAL A 769 -22.67 -10.39 5.09
C VAL A 769 -24.01 -10.98 4.63
N GLU A 770 -25.13 -10.66 5.28
CA GLU A 770 -26.47 -11.12 4.89
C GLU A 770 -26.88 -10.59 3.50
N HIS A 771 -26.59 -9.32 3.22
CA HIS A 771 -26.82 -8.72 1.91
C HIS A 771 -25.98 -9.41 0.83
N ASN A 772 -24.69 -9.62 1.08
CA ASN A 772 -23.78 -10.27 0.13
C ASN A 772 -24.16 -11.75 -0.12
N LEU A 773 -24.69 -12.45 0.88
CA LEU A 773 -25.17 -13.83 0.75
C LEU A 773 -26.46 -13.95 -0.09
N SER A 774 -27.29 -12.91 -0.19
CA SER A 774 -28.49 -12.95 -1.04
C SER A 774 -28.18 -13.20 -2.53
N PHE A 775 -26.99 -12.78 -2.98
CA PHE A 775 -26.48 -13.08 -4.32
C PHE A 775 -26.08 -14.55 -4.48
N VAL A 776 -25.57 -15.18 -3.41
CA VAL A 776 -25.16 -16.61 -3.41
C VAL A 776 -26.38 -17.52 -3.60
N GLU A 777 -27.52 -17.19 -3.00
CA GLU A 777 -28.79 -17.90 -3.23
C GLU A 777 -29.21 -17.85 -4.70
N THR A 778 -29.11 -16.66 -5.33
CA THR A 778 -29.44 -16.48 -6.74
C THR A 778 -28.46 -17.23 -7.66
N LEU A 779 -27.15 -17.17 -7.36
CA LEU A 779 -26.13 -17.94 -8.08
C LEU A 779 -26.30 -19.45 -7.92
N ARG A 780 -26.79 -19.95 -6.77
CA ARG A 780 -27.01 -21.40 -6.56
C ARG A 780 -28.06 -21.98 -7.49
N ARG A 781 -29.09 -21.19 -7.86
CA ARG A 781 -30.06 -21.59 -8.90
C ARG A 781 -29.39 -21.74 -10.28
N ILE A 782 -28.54 -20.79 -10.67
CA ILE A 782 -27.83 -20.82 -11.96
C ILE A 782 -26.84 -22.00 -12.00
N ALA A 783 -26.08 -22.18 -10.93
CA ALA A 783 -25.12 -23.28 -10.78
C ALA A 783 -25.81 -24.65 -10.81
N GLY A 784 -26.94 -24.78 -10.11
CA GLY A 784 -27.78 -25.99 -10.12
C GLY A 784 -28.33 -26.32 -11.51
N ALA A 785 -28.79 -25.32 -12.27
CA ALA A 785 -29.23 -25.50 -13.65
C ALA A 785 -28.10 -25.94 -14.61
N LYS A 786 -26.83 -25.72 -14.23
CA LYS A 786 -25.63 -26.18 -14.94
C LYS A 786 -25.00 -27.46 -14.37
N GLY A 787 -25.51 -28.00 -13.28
CA GLY A 787 -24.93 -29.15 -12.59
C GLY A 787 -23.57 -28.87 -11.93
N CYS A 788 -23.26 -27.61 -11.60
CA CYS A 788 -21.99 -27.20 -10.98
C CYS A 788 -22.19 -26.55 -9.60
N THR A 789 -21.10 -26.34 -8.85
CA THR A 789 -21.14 -25.58 -7.59
C THR A 789 -21.11 -24.06 -7.84
N VAL A 790 -21.51 -23.25 -6.85
CA VAL A 790 -21.40 -21.78 -6.93
C VAL A 790 -19.93 -21.35 -7.04
N ALA A 791 -19.02 -22.04 -6.35
CA ALA A 791 -17.59 -21.81 -6.46
C ALA A 791 -17.09 -22.05 -7.90
N GLN A 792 -17.49 -23.15 -8.53
CA GLN A 792 -17.13 -23.46 -9.91
C GLN A 792 -17.71 -22.43 -10.90
N LEU A 793 -18.97 -22.02 -10.72
CA LEU A 793 -19.62 -20.99 -11.53
C LEU A 793 -18.88 -19.65 -11.46
N ALA A 794 -18.46 -19.24 -10.25
CA ALA A 794 -17.70 -18.00 -10.04
C ALA A 794 -16.30 -18.05 -10.67
N ILE A 795 -15.61 -19.20 -10.59
CA ILE A 795 -14.29 -19.39 -11.23
C ILE A 795 -14.41 -19.36 -12.76
N ALA A 796 -15.40 -20.07 -13.32
CA ALA A 796 -15.66 -20.07 -14.75
C ALA A 796 -16.07 -18.68 -15.27
N TRP A 797 -16.85 -17.91 -14.49
CA TRP A 797 -17.21 -16.53 -14.86
C TRP A 797 -15.99 -15.62 -14.96
N VAL A 798 -15.01 -15.73 -14.05
CA VAL A 798 -13.77 -14.93 -14.09
C VAL A 798 -12.92 -15.29 -15.31
N ALA A 799 -12.75 -16.58 -15.62
CA ALA A 799 -12.06 -17.01 -16.84
C ALA A 799 -12.73 -16.50 -18.12
N ALA A 800 -14.08 -16.51 -18.16
CA ALA A 800 -14.86 -16.04 -19.30
C ALA A 800 -14.72 -14.51 -19.59
N GLN A 801 -14.10 -13.72 -18.69
CA GLN A 801 -13.82 -12.30 -18.95
C GLN A 801 -12.64 -12.08 -19.92
N GLY A 802 -11.95 -13.15 -20.33
CA GLY A 802 -11.11 -13.20 -21.53
C GLY A 802 -9.82 -14.01 -21.38
N ASP A 803 -9.31 -14.54 -22.50
CA ASP A 803 -8.22 -15.53 -22.65
C ASP A 803 -6.84 -15.18 -22.04
N HIS A 804 -6.73 -14.02 -21.39
CA HIS A 804 -5.54 -13.49 -20.71
C HIS A 804 -5.71 -13.46 -19.19
N ILE A 805 -6.85 -13.94 -18.67
CA ILE A 805 -7.22 -13.92 -17.26
C ILE A 805 -7.11 -15.33 -16.69
N VAL A 806 -6.24 -15.50 -15.68
CA VAL A 806 -6.05 -16.74 -14.94
C VAL A 806 -6.70 -16.62 -13.57
N PRO A 807 -7.77 -17.37 -13.26
CA PRO A 807 -8.35 -17.42 -11.92
C PRO A 807 -7.35 -18.03 -10.92
N LEU A 808 -6.99 -17.27 -9.88
CA LEU A 808 -6.11 -17.74 -8.81
C LEU A 808 -6.95 -18.25 -7.63
N VAL A 809 -6.95 -19.58 -7.45
CA VAL A 809 -7.74 -20.27 -6.43
C VAL A 809 -6.84 -20.66 -5.25
N GLY A 810 -7.19 -20.20 -4.06
CA GLY A 810 -6.53 -20.61 -2.82
C GLY A 810 -7.12 -21.91 -2.26
N ALA A 811 -6.38 -23.00 -2.34
CA ALA A 811 -6.71 -24.28 -1.73
C ALA A 811 -5.61 -24.71 -0.75
N ARG A 812 -6.00 -25.20 0.45
CA ARG A 812 -5.08 -25.80 1.43
C ARG A 812 -5.35 -27.29 1.70
N THR A 813 -6.33 -27.86 1.01
CA THR A 813 -6.65 -29.29 1.01
C THR A 813 -7.00 -29.74 -0.41
N ARG A 814 -6.72 -31.01 -0.71
CA ARG A 814 -7.04 -31.67 -1.99
C ARG A 814 -8.53 -31.71 -2.25
N GLU A 815 -9.34 -31.78 -1.20
CA GLU A 815 -10.80 -31.68 -1.29
C GLU A 815 -11.26 -30.33 -1.88
N ARG A 816 -10.72 -29.21 -1.37
CA ARG A 816 -11.07 -27.86 -1.85
C ARG A 816 -10.47 -27.54 -3.22
N LEU A 817 -9.33 -28.17 -3.54
CA LEU A 817 -8.79 -28.16 -4.90
C LEU A 817 -9.70 -28.94 -5.87
N ALA A 818 -10.14 -30.15 -5.50
CA ALA A 818 -11.02 -30.99 -6.31
C ALA A 818 -12.42 -30.38 -6.51
N GLU A 819 -12.91 -29.59 -5.55
CA GLU A 819 -14.11 -28.75 -5.75
C GLU A 819 -13.89 -27.71 -6.86
N ALA A 820 -12.70 -27.08 -6.91
CA ALA A 820 -12.41 -25.99 -7.84
C ALA A 820 -12.01 -26.44 -9.26
N LEU A 821 -11.25 -27.52 -9.39
CA LEU A 821 -10.68 -27.98 -10.66
C LEU A 821 -11.71 -28.14 -11.81
N PRO A 822 -12.92 -28.70 -11.62
CA PRO A 822 -13.91 -28.84 -12.69
C PRO A 822 -14.38 -27.53 -13.33
N ALA A 823 -14.13 -26.38 -12.68
CA ALA A 823 -14.49 -25.07 -13.23
C ALA A 823 -13.80 -24.77 -14.57
N THR A 824 -12.62 -25.33 -14.84
CA THR A 824 -11.88 -25.14 -16.10
C THR A 824 -12.55 -25.84 -17.30
N ALA A 825 -13.47 -26.79 -17.05
CA ALA A 825 -14.26 -27.47 -18.07
C ALA A 825 -15.63 -26.81 -18.31
N LEU A 826 -16.01 -25.79 -17.55
CA LEU A 826 -17.31 -25.11 -17.68
C LEU A 826 -17.26 -24.04 -18.77
N THR A 827 -17.94 -24.29 -19.89
CA THR A 827 -18.22 -23.25 -20.90
C THR A 827 -19.45 -22.44 -20.50
N LEU A 828 -19.30 -21.13 -20.42
CA LEU A 828 -20.40 -20.18 -20.22
C LEU A 828 -20.75 -19.51 -21.56
N THR A 829 -22.02 -19.53 -21.92
CA THR A 829 -22.56 -18.85 -23.10
C THR A 829 -22.86 -17.38 -22.81
N GLU A 830 -23.08 -16.56 -23.84
CA GLU A 830 -23.51 -15.17 -23.69
C GLU A 830 -24.80 -15.04 -22.85
N ALA A 831 -25.72 -15.99 -22.97
CA ALA A 831 -26.95 -16.04 -22.18
C ALA A 831 -26.68 -16.31 -20.69
N ASP A 832 -25.72 -17.20 -20.38
CA ASP A 832 -25.31 -17.49 -19.00
C ASP A 832 -24.63 -16.28 -18.36
N LEU A 833 -23.74 -15.61 -19.10
CA LEU A 833 -23.06 -14.41 -18.63
C LEU A 833 -24.06 -13.28 -18.38
N ALA A 834 -25.09 -13.12 -19.23
CA ALA A 834 -26.18 -12.17 -19.03
C ALA A 834 -27.09 -12.53 -17.82
N GLU A 835 -27.34 -13.82 -17.55
CA GLU A 835 -28.08 -14.24 -16.36
C GLU A 835 -27.28 -13.97 -15.07
N ILE A 836 -25.97 -14.24 -15.10
CA ILE A 836 -25.06 -13.99 -13.96
C ILE A 836 -24.92 -12.48 -13.71
N GLU A 837 -24.76 -11.65 -14.75
CA GLU A 837 -24.76 -10.18 -14.63
C GLU A 837 -26.07 -9.66 -14.01
N LYS A 838 -27.22 -10.21 -14.42
CA LYS A 838 -28.52 -9.86 -13.83
C LYS A 838 -28.66 -10.32 -12.37
N ALA A 839 -28.04 -11.43 -12.01
CA ALA A 839 -28.03 -11.97 -10.65
C ALA A 839 -27.08 -11.20 -9.71
N VAL A 840 -25.95 -10.71 -10.23
CA VAL A 840 -24.90 -10.00 -9.48
C VAL A 840 -24.41 -8.76 -10.26
N PRO A 841 -25.24 -7.70 -10.34
CA PRO A 841 -24.84 -6.48 -11.06
C PRO A 841 -23.59 -5.82 -10.45
N ALA A 842 -22.75 -5.21 -11.28
CA ALA A 842 -21.56 -4.50 -10.81
C ALA A 842 -21.85 -3.47 -9.69
N GLY A 843 -20.97 -3.39 -8.68
CA GLY A 843 -21.07 -2.43 -7.58
C GLY A 843 -22.15 -2.74 -6.52
N THR A 844 -22.82 -3.89 -6.57
CA THR A 844 -23.91 -4.26 -5.63
C THR A 844 -23.45 -4.79 -4.27
N ALA A 845 -22.16 -5.09 -4.10
CA ALA A 845 -21.58 -5.61 -2.86
C ALA A 845 -21.59 -4.57 -1.72
N ARG A 846 -21.73 -5.03 -0.47
CA ARG A 846 -21.59 -4.19 0.73
C ARG A 846 -20.34 -4.52 1.52
N GLY A 847 -19.68 -3.47 2.00
CA GLY A 847 -18.43 -3.55 2.76
C GLY A 847 -17.19 -3.58 1.86
N ASP A 848 -16.19 -2.78 2.20
CA ASP A 848 -14.89 -2.81 1.55
C ASP A 848 -14.21 -4.17 1.67
N ARG A 849 -13.45 -4.57 0.63
CA ARG A 849 -12.64 -5.80 0.61
C ARG A 849 -11.64 -5.89 1.76
N TYR A 850 -11.15 -4.74 2.23
CA TYR A 850 -10.23 -4.62 3.37
C TYR A 850 -10.66 -3.49 4.33
N PRO A 851 -10.15 -3.44 5.57
CA PRO A 851 -10.25 -2.25 6.41
C PRO A 851 -9.66 -1.01 5.72
N SER A 852 -10.17 0.18 6.05
CA SER A 852 -9.84 1.45 5.40
C SER A 852 -8.33 1.77 5.33
N ALA A 853 -7.56 1.41 6.37
CA ALA A 853 -6.11 1.60 6.40
C ALA A 853 -5.35 0.76 5.35
N PHE A 854 -5.88 -0.41 4.98
CA PHE A 854 -5.34 -1.24 3.89
C PHE A 854 -5.90 -0.83 2.53
N MET A 855 -7.14 -0.32 2.46
CA MET A 855 -7.72 0.21 1.22
C MET A 855 -6.92 1.39 0.65
N SER A 856 -6.28 2.20 1.49
CA SER A 856 -5.39 3.29 1.04
C SER A 856 -4.08 2.85 0.39
N GLY A 857 -3.73 1.56 0.43
CA GLY A 857 -2.55 0.98 -0.23
C GLY A 857 -2.85 0.30 -1.57
N LEU A 858 -4.02 0.56 -2.16
CA LEU A 858 -4.52 -0.09 -3.38
C LEU A 858 -4.78 0.96 -4.46
N GLY A 859 -4.40 0.68 -5.70
CA GLY A 859 -4.69 1.55 -6.85
C GLY A 859 -6.16 1.57 -7.28
N VAL A 860 -6.98 0.62 -6.81
CA VAL A 860 -8.39 0.45 -7.23
C VAL A 860 -9.29 0.14 -6.03
N GLY A 861 -10.54 0.62 -6.07
CA GLY A 861 -11.57 0.41 -5.05
C GLY A 861 -12.19 -1.00 -5.01
N ASN A 862 -13.53 -1.09 -4.97
CA ASN A 862 -14.32 -2.32 -5.08
C ASN A 862 -15.13 -2.30 -6.38
#